data_AF-A0A956FF18-F1
#
_entry.id   AF-A0A956FF18-F1
#
_cell.length_a   1.000
_cell.length_b   1.000
_cell.length_c   1.000
_cell.angle_alpha   90.00
_cell.angle_beta   90.00
_cell.angle_gamma   90.00
#
_symmetry.space_group_name_H-M   'P 1'
#
loop_
_entity.id
_entity.type
_entity.pdbx_description
1 polymer ?
#
loop_
_entity_poly.entity_id
_entity_poly.type
_entity_poly.pdbx_seq_one_letter_code
_entity_poly.pdbx_strand_id
1 'polypeptide(L)'
;MRAPFDLPPVPHLLMLQAESSLCAGRRWLRARGIRVLAEYGPTAFEILASSDQAELVLRKGPFVRCARGPVPSSASGSPLAISQRWNVRFEERYANQHRLHRERECTRPTPPVPPEPVAELWTRLRKLLDRASRIPTPSLFAPRHSLLAPEGLVGEAVPSRSCLIQVPRPTAPIPVLEGRVGISVVFAEPTGAVEARFPEAELPFAIREIIDGLSWLAQEHPTGDLTFSYEFRSVRPRIDEAPNDPNERFSAVQVQALRTLLGHPPTQKPRDLIAMYLASQFGGRETTKAIIVLVVPIEIGRPEQVTAGIHGSIRIASWGQWHGHGRASLDGIVAHEVLHAFGALDEYDGAHRNCDAALNGGAPVVLRTPDYGAPAQDKPTPHRLILIPNNNHVSVARPHQPCVMGYYPRRLCAYTRAQIGWTDLLVELETAPGRFAGTDSTVTLDIGDEELPLDTLEHDDRWPGHRAAYYNRTPVERCEVKRLMLRKAAGGSWHAWNIRRMRVWFRREALLYDTSSRLAPEEPIWLDDRDTSWLARGYPTTDPDLVDTVAVVLESSSPPTGDGLEVSLGGRRWVVLSPPGVGGAPWAYRARLDAGPGLYAGALSQVAVRRLGSGSSPPWTIEALWLEINGDRRFDLEGFRPCVLPTTWREYPLSERHGRATG
;
A
#
# COMPACT_ATOMS: atom_id res chain seq x y z
N MET A 1 -38.47 -29.42 -30.17
CA MET A 1 -37.85 -29.80 -28.87
C MET A 1 -37.04 -28.60 -28.41
N ARG A 2 -37.44 -27.93 -27.31
CA ARG A 2 -36.63 -26.88 -26.69
C ARG A 2 -35.50 -27.55 -25.91
N ALA A 3 -34.27 -27.08 -26.04
CA ALA A 3 -33.14 -27.57 -25.27
C ALA A 3 -33.47 -27.49 -23.76
N PRO A 4 -33.04 -28.47 -22.94
CA PRO A 4 -33.22 -28.39 -21.50
C PRO A 4 -32.56 -27.12 -20.98
N PHE A 5 -33.26 -26.39 -20.10
CA PHE A 5 -32.71 -25.23 -19.42
C PHE A 5 -31.53 -25.71 -18.57
N ASP A 6 -30.30 -25.30 -18.95
CA ASP A 6 -29.13 -25.47 -18.10
C ASP A 6 -29.41 -24.75 -16.78
N LEU A 7 -29.55 -25.53 -15.70
CA LEU A 7 -29.66 -24.97 -14.36
C LEU A 7 -28.39 -24.15 -14.09
N PRO A 8 -28.52 -22.97 -13.45
CA PRO A 8 -27.37 -22.16 -13.13
C PRO A 8 -26.39 -22.96 -12.25
N PRO A 9 -25.07 -22.85 -12.49
CA PRO A 9 -24.06 -23.62 -11.77
C PRO A 9 -24.14 -23.32 -10.27
N VAL A 10 -24.20 -24.37 -9.45
CA VAL A 10 -24.22 -24.25 -8.00
C VAL A 10 -22.84 -23.83 -7.52
N PRO A 11 -22.70 -22.73 -6.76
CA PRO A 11 -21.41 -22.34 -6.19
C PRO A 11 -21.00 -23.32 -5.09
N HIS A 12 -19.70 -23.53 -4.97
CA HIS A 12 -19.07 -24.36 -3.96
C HIS A 12 -18.25 -23.51 -3.01
N LEU A 13 -18.35 -23.87 -1.73
CA LEU A 13 -17.48 -23.39 -0.70
C LEU A 13 -16.43 -24.47 -0.43
N LEU A 14 -15.16 -24.12 -0.61
CA LEU A 14 -14.05 -25.05 -0.44
C LEU A 14 -13.12 -24.54 0.65
N MET A 15 -12.72 -25.44 1.55
CA MET A 15 -11.63 -25.20 2.48
C MET A 15 -10.37 -25.88 1.96
N LEU A 16 -9.34 -25.09 1.68
CA LEU A 16 -8.11 -25.56 1.04
C LEU A 16 -6.94 -25.45 1.99
N GLN A 17 -6.01 -26.39 1.96
CA GLN A 17 -4.72 -26.30 2.64
C GLN A 17 -3.59 -26.23 1.61
N ALA A 18 -2.86 -25.13 1.55
CA ALA A 18 -1.73 -24.92 0.64
C ALA A 18 -0.60 -25.94 0.86
N GLU A 19 0.01 -26.42 -0.23
CA GLU A 19 1.18 -27.31 -0.19
C GLU A 19 2.45 -26.61 0.28
N SER A 20 2.70 -25.40 -0.23
CA SER A 20 3.96 -24.69 -0.03
C SER A 20 3.80 -23.42 0.81
N SER A 21 2.91 -22.53 0.40
CA SER A 21 2.60 -21.29 1.12
C SER A 21 1.21 -20.76 0.79
N LEU A 22 0.62 -19.98 1.70
CA LEU A 22 -0.61 -19.22 1.41
C LEU A 22 -0.45 -18.30 0.20
N CYS A 23 0.76 -17.81 -0.06
CA CYS A 23 1.00 -16.85 -1.12
C CYS A 23 0.87 -17.53 -2.48
N ALA A 24 1.52 -18.68 -2.64
CA ALA A 24 1.40 -19.50 -3.84
C ALA A 24 -0.04 -19.97 -4.07
N GLY A 25 -0.71 -20.45 -3.01
CA GLY A 25 -2.11 -20.88 -3.09
C GLY A 25 -3.05 -19.74 -3.50
N ARG A 26 -2.92 -18.56 -2.87
CA ARG A 26 -3.76 -17.39 -3.18
C ARG A 26 -3.53 -16.85 -4.57
N ARG A 27 -2.27 -16.74 -5.00
CA ARG A 27 -1.93 -16.32 -6.37
C ARG A 27 -2.54 -17.27 -7.40
N TRP A 28 -2.43 -18.58 -7.17
CA TRP A 28 -3.01 -19.60 -8.04
C TRP A 28 -4.53 -19.45 -8.17
N LEU A 29 -5.21 -19.15 -7.06
CA LEU A 29 -6.67 -18.91 -7.00
C LEU A 29 -7.04 -17.61 -7.72
N ARG A 30 -6.33 -16.51 -7.43
CA ARG A 30 -6.55 -15.19 -8.05
C ARG A 30 -6.39 -15.23 -9.56
N ALA A 31 -5.34 -15.88 -10.06
CA ALA A 31 -5.07 -16.03 -11.49
C ALA A 31 -6.19 -16.79 -12.25
N ARG A 32 -7.12 -17.44 -11.54
CA ARG A 32 -8.27 -18.18 -12.09
C ARG A 32 -9.61 -17.51 -11.78
N GLY A 33 -9.59 -16.27 -11.26
CA GLY A 33 -10.78 -15.54 -10.86
C GLY A 33 -11.54 -16.22 -9.71
N ILE A 34 -10.85 -17.00 -8.86
CA ILE A 34 -11.45 -17.69 -7.73
C ILE A 34 -11.34 -16.78 -6.50
N ARG A 35 -12.48 -16.45 -5.90
CA ARG A 35 -12.54 -15.51 -4.77
C ARG A 35 -12.17 -16.22 -3.46
N VAL A 36 -11.18 -15.69 -2.76
CA VAL A 36 -10.87 -16.06 -1.38
C VAL A 36 -11.79 -15.28 -0.44
N LEU A 37 -12.55 -15.99 0.40
CA LEU A 37 -13.45 -15.42 1.39
C LEU A 37 -12.75 -15.19 2.73
N ALA A 38 -11.93 -16.15 3.16
CA ALA A 38 -11.20 -16.09 4.43
C ALA A 38 -9.88 -16.86 4.36
N GLU A 39 -8.96 -16.48 5.23
CA GLU A 39 -7.68 -17.16 5.46
C GLU A 39 -7.60 -17.63 6.92
N TYR A 40 -7.09 -18.83 7.12
CA TYR A 40 -7.00 -19.48 8.42
C TYR A 40 -5.55 -19.88 8.70
N GLY A 41 -4.91 -19.14 9.60
CA GLY A 41 -3.52 -19.38 9.98
C GLY A 41 -2.57 -19.19 8.78
N PRO A 42 -1.46 -19.95 8.71
CA PRO A 42 -0.45 -19.82 7.65
C PRO A 42 -0.64 -20.78 6.47
N THR A 43 -1.73 -21.55 6.39
CA THR A 43 -1.87 -22.60 5.35
C THR A 43 -3.26 -22.79 4.77
N ALA A 44 -4.34 -22.26 5.35
CA ALA A 44 -5.69 -22.58 4.88
C ALA A 44 -6.48 -21.40 4.30
N PHE A 45 -7.32 -21.70 3.31
CA PHE A 45 -8.24 -20.77 2.68
C PHE A 45 -9.66 -21.28 2.75
N GLU A 46 -10.61 -20.36 2.74
CA GLU A 46 -12.00 -20.60 2.38
C GLU A 46 -12.30 -19.81 1.11
N ILE A 47 -12.82 -20.49 0.08
CA ILE A 47 -13.05 -19.90 -1.24
C ILE A 47 -14.47 -20.13 -1.74
N LEU A 48 -14.98 -19.19 -2.53
CA LEU A 48 -16.20 -19.36 -3.31
C LEU A 48 -15.82 -19.61 -4.78
N ALA A 49 -16.27 -20.74 -5.31
CA ALA A 49 -15.93 -21.19 -6.66
C ALA A 49 -17.17 -21.68 -7.42
N SER A 50 -17.22 -21.46 -8.73
CA SER A 50 -18.17 -22.19 -9.59
C SER A 50 -17.88 -23.70 -9.57
N SER A 51 -18.79 -24.52 -10.10
CA SER A 51 -18.56 -25.97 -10.23
C SER A 51 -17.26 -26.29 -10.98
N ASP A 52 -17.00 -25.62 -12.10
CA ASP A 52 -15.79 -25.81 -12.90
C ASP A 52 -14.53 -25.34 -12.17
N GLN A 53 -14.60 -24.19 -11.49
CA GLN A 53 -13.50 -23.68 -10.67
C GLN A 53 -13.19 -24.64 -9.51
N ALA A 54 -14.22 -25.21 -8.89
CA ALA A 54 -14.06 -26.17 -7.80
C ALA A 54 -13.39 -27.45 -8.27
N GLU A 55 -13.79 -27.98 -9.41
CA GLU A 55 -13.14 -29.14 -10.03
C GLU A 55 -11.69 -28.82 -10.43
N LEU A 56 -11.43 -27.63 -10.96
CA LEU A 56 -10.09 -27.16 -11.29
C LEU A 56 -9.18 -27.08 -10.06
N VAL A 57 -9.68 -26.54 -8.94
CA VAL A 57 -8.98 -26.47 -7.64
C VAL A 57 -8.64 -27.88 -7.16
N LEU A 58 -9.60 -28.81 -7.22
CA LEU A 58 -9.42 -30.18 -6.75
C LEU A 58 -8.42 -30.98 -7.58
N ARG A 59 -8.42 -30.78 -8.91
CA ARG A 59 -7.59 -31.57 -9.83
C ARG A 59 -6.18 -30.99 -10.03
N LYS A 60 -6.04 -29.67 -10.00
CA LYS A 60 -4.81 -28.97 -10.44
C LYS A 60 -4.32 -27.93 -9.44
N GLY A 61 -5.02 -27.74 -8.33
CA GLY A 61 -4.62 -26.77 -7.32
C GLY A 61 -3.43 -27.26 -6.50
N PRO A 62 -2.52 -26.37 -6.05
CA PRO A 62 -1.39 -26.69 -5.20
C PRO A 62 -1.84 -26.87 -3.73
N PHE A 63 -2.83 -27.73 -3.50
CA PHE A 63 -3.48 -27.91 -2.21
C PHE A 63 -3.42 -29.36 -1.74
N VAL A 64 -2.81 -29.59 -0.57
CA VAL A 64 -2.64 -30.93 0.02
C VAL A 64 -4.01 -31.53 0.40
N ARG A 65 -4.95 -30.66 0.78
CA ARG A 65 -6.27 -31.05 1.27
C ARG A 65 -7.32 -30.06 0.78
N CYS A 66 -8.45 -30.60 0.40
CA CYS A 66 -9.64 -29.83 0.09
C CYS A 66 -10.85 -30.48 0.78
N ALA A 67 -11.59 -29.69 1.56
CA ALA A 67 -12.94 -30.03 1.98
C ALA A 67 -13.93 -29.25 1.10
N ARG A 68 -14.96 -29.93 0.59
CA ARG A 68 -16.01 -29.35 -0.26
C ARG A 68 -17.37 -29.60 0.35
N GLY A 69 -18.23 -28.60 0.26
CA GLY A 69 -19.67 -28.84 0.31
C GLY A 69 -20.44 -27.92 -0.64
N PRO A 70 -21.65 -28.34 -1.05
CA PRO A 70 -22.53 -27.52 -1.85
C PRO A 70 -23.05 -26.34 -1.02
N VAL A 71 -23.08 -25.14 -1.62
CA VAL A 71 -23.81 -24.02 -1.03
C VAL A 71 -25.30 -24.27 -1.27
N PRO A 72 -26.15 -24.33 -0.22
CA PRO A 72 -27.58 -24.55 -0.39
C PRO A 72 -28.18 -23.50 -1.34
N SER A 73 -29.08 -23.90 -2.24
CA SER A 73 -29.76 -22.99 -3.17
C SER A 73 -30.59 -21.90 -2.48
N SER A 74 -30.95 -22.11 -1.20
CA SER A 74 -31.62 -21.14 -0.34
C SER A 74 -30.68 -20.09 0.27
N ALA A 75 -29.37 -20.21 0.10
CA ALA A 75 -28.38 -19.25 0.56
C ALA A 75 -28.26 -18.08 -0.42
N SER A 76 -29.34 -17.31 -0.59
CA SER A 76 -29.29 -16.00 -1.23
C SER A 76 -28.68 -14.99 -0.23
N GLY A 77 -27.60 -14.31 -0.60
CA GLY A 77 -26.94 -13.29 0.21
C GLY A 77 -25.49 -13.06 -0.20
N SER A 78 -24.84 -12.07 0.41
CA SER A 78 -23.41 -11.82 0.23
C SER A 78 -22.56 -13.05 0.59
N PRO A 79 -21.39 -13.25 -0.05
CA PRO A 79 -20.47 -14.35 0.27
C PRO A 79 -20.10 -14.45 1.77
N LEU A 80 -20.07 -13.31 2.47
CA LEU A 80 -19.86 -13.25 3.91
C LEU A 80 -21.06 -13.82 4.68
N ALA A 81 -22.30 -13.50 4.28
CA ALA A 81 -23.50 -14.08 4.86
C ALA A 81 -23.62 -15.59 4.55
N ILE A 82 -23.17 -16.02 3.36
CA ILE A 82 -23.07 -17.44 3.01
C ILE A 82 -22.03 -18.13 3.91
N SER A 83 -20.83 -17.59 4.08
CA SER A 83 -19.79 -18.13 4.99
C SER A 83 -20.25 -18.15 6.46
N GLN A 84 -20.96 -17.12 6.93
CA GLN A 84 -21.50 -17.06 8.28
C GLN A 84 -22.64 -18.06 8.52
N ARG A 85 -23.51 -18.30 7.53
CA ARG A 85 -24.59 -19.30 7.59
C ARG A 85 -24.06 -20.71 7.39
N TRP A 86 -23.08 -20.87 6.51
CA TRP A 86 -22.34 -22.10 6.24
C TRP A 86 -21.21 -22.23 7.25
N ASN A 87 -21.58 -22.40 8.51
CA ASN A 87 -20.66 -22.33 9.62
C ASN A 87 -19.88 -23.66 9.73
N VAL A 88 -18.92 -23.86 8.82
CA VAL A 88 -18.03 -25.05 8.72
C VAL A 88 -17.33 -25.37 10.04
N ARG A 89 -17.24 -24.38 10.95
CA ARG A 89 -16.76 -24.54 12.32
C ARG A 89 -17.46 -25.66 13.11
N PHE A 90 -18.66 -26.07 12.71
CA PHE A 90 -19.43 -27.15 13.33
C PHE A 90 -19.40 -28.47 12.55
N GLU A 91 -18.75 -28.54 11.39
CA GLU A 91 -18.51 -29.82 10.74
C GLU A 91 -17.38 -30.56 11.44
N GLU A 92 -17.59 -31.84 11.74
CA GLU A 92 -16.61 -32.70 12.41
C GLU A 92 -15.25 -32.74 11.68
N ARG A 93 -15.27 -32.61 10.35
CA ARG A 93 -14.05 -32.49 9.53
C ARG A 93 -13.25 -31.23 9.83
N TYR A 94 -13.89 -30.10 10.06
CA TYR A 94 -13.23 -28.85 10.47
C TYR A 94 -12.61 -28.97 11.85
N ALA A 95 -13.38 -29.50 12.81
CA ALA A 95 -12.88 -29.73 14.17
C ALA A 95 -11.64 -30.64 14.15
N ASN A 96 -11.67 -31.69 13.32
CA ASN A 96 -10.52 -32.58 13.13
C ASN A 96 -9.32 -31.90 12.45
N GLN A 97 -9.54 -31.06 11.45
CA GLN A 97 -8.45 -30.37 10.73
C GLN A 97 -7.81 -29.27 11.60
N HIS A 98 -8.62 -28.52 12.36
CA HIS A 98 -8.17 -27.53 13.33
C HIS A 98 -7.46 -28.18 14.55
N ARG A 99 -7.93 -29.36 15.01
CA ARG A 99 -7.27 -30.16 16.04
C ARG A 99 -5.88 -30.63 15.57
N LEU A 100 -5.79 -31.21 14.37
CA LEU A 100 -4.51 -31.64 13.77
C LEU A 100 -3.51 -30.48 13.62
N HIS A 101 -3.99 -29.26 13.37
CA HIS A 101 -3.15 -28.06 13.33
C HIS A 101 -2.60 -27.70 14.72
N ARG A 102 -3.47 -27.64 15.74
CA ARG A 102 -3.06 -27.37 17.13
C ARG A 102 -2.07 -28.41 17.64
N GLU A 103 -2.29 -29.68 17.32
CA GLU A 103 -1.38 -30.77 17.71
C GLU A 103 0.01 -30.59 17.08
N ARG A 104 0.10 -30.15 15.81
CA ARG A 104 1.38 -29.86 15.14
C ARG A 104 2.11 -28.64 15.72
N GLU A 105 1.39 -27.58 16.09
CA GLU A 105 1.97 -26.40 16.74
C GLU A 105 2.50 -26.73 18.15
N CYS A 106 1.85 -27.64 18.87
CA CYS A 106 2.29 -28.09 20.20
C CYS A 106 3.49 -29.06 20.15
N THR A 107 3.78 -29.70 19.02
CA THR A 107 4.89 -30.68 18.90
C THR A 107 6.21 -30.11 18.39
N ARG A 108 6.39 -28.79 18.23
CA ARG A 108 7.74 -28.24 17.97
C ARG A 108 8.57 -28.34 19.25
N PRO A 109 9.63 -29.17 19.30
CA PRO A 109 10.49 -29.23 20.48
C PRO A 109 11.25 -27.91 20.58
N THR A 110 10.98 -27.15 21.63
CA THR A 110 11.87 -26.07 22.06
C THR A 110 13.22 -26.70 22.41
N PRO A 111 14.35 -26.22 21.89
CA PRO A 111 15.65 -26.71 22.35
C PRO A 111 15.75 -26.49 23.87
N PRO A 112 16.29 -27.45 24.64
CA PRO A 112 16.37 -27.32 26.09
C PRO A 112 17.25 -26.13 26.44
N VAL A 113 16.64 -25.12 27.04
CA VAL A 113 17.35 -24.01 27.69
C VAL A 113 18.00 -24.61 28.95
N PRO A 114 19.33 -24.50 29.13
CA PRO A 114 19.96 -24.96 30.36
C PRO A 114 19.38 -24.15 31.55
N PRO A 115 19.05 -24.79 32.68
CA PRO A 115 18.44 -24.08 33.81
C PRO A 115 19.45 -23.11 34.42
N GLU A 116 19.24 -21.82 34.18
CA GLU A 116 19.88 -20.75 34.95
C GLU A 116 19.29 -20.79 36.38
N PRO A 117 20.10 -20.83 37.45
CA PRO A 117 19.57 -20.91 38.81
C PRO A 117 18.70 -19.68 39.11
N VAL A 118 17.43 -19.91 39.46
CA VAL A 118 16.43 -18.90 39.84
C VAL A 118 16.96 -17.89 40.88
N ALA A 119 17.96 -18.28 41.68
CA ALA A 119 18.66 -17.41 42.62
C ALA A 119 19.40 -16.22 41.99
N GLU A 120 19.95 -16.37 40.78
CA GLU A 120 20.72 -15.31 40.11
C GLU A 120 19.81 -14.24 39.48
N LEU A 121 18.65 -14.68 39.00
CA LEU A 121 17.60 -13.81 38.44
C LEU A 121 16.95 -12.94 39.53
N TRP A 122 16.71 -13.52 40.72
CA TRP A 122 16.22 -12.77 41.88
C TRP A 122 17.24 -11.78 42.43
N THR A 123 18.54 -12.11 42.38
CA THR A 123 19.61 -11.21 42.82
C THR A 123 19.76 -10.00 41.90
N ARG A 124 19.63 -10.20 40.57
CA ARG A 124 19.61 -9.11 39.59
C ARG A 124 18.38 -8.20 39.75
N LEU A 125 17.20 -8.78 39.99
CA LEU A 125 15.96 -8.03 40.16
C LEU A 125 16.02 -7.14 41.42
N ARG A 126 16.57 -7.65 42.53
CA ARG A 126 16.77 -6.84 43.75
C ARG A 126 17.75 -5.68 43.54
N LYS A 127 18.86 -5.90 42.81
CA LYS A 127 19.82 -4.81 42.49
C LYS A 127 19.22 -3.71 41.61
N LEU A 128 18.27 -4.05 40.73
CA LEU A 128 17.57 -3.07 39.89
C LEU A 128 16.54 -2.26 40.70
N LEU A 129 15.79 -2.92 41.58
CA LEU A 129 14.82 -2.24 42.45
C LEU A 129 15.50 -1.33 43.48
N ASP A 130 16.65 -1.74 44.02
CA ASP A 130 17.43 -0.93 44.98
C ASP A 130 18.15 0.27 44.34
N ARG A 131 18.31 0.27 43.01
CA ARG A 131 18.77 1.44 42.23
C ARG A 131 17.63 2.41 41.92
N ALA A 132 16.43 1.89 41.66
CA ALA A 132 15.27 2.72 41.35
C ALA A 132 14.76 3.53 42.56
N SER A 133 14.95 3.00 43.78
CA SER A 133 14.53 3.67 45.02
C SER A 133 15.43 4.84 45.47
N ARG A 134 16.58 5.05 44.82
CA ARG A 134 17.57 6.08 45.20
C ARG A 134 17.57 7.32 44.31
N ILE A 135 16.58 7.48 43.43
CA ILE A 135 16.46 8.66 42.57
C ILE A 135 15.69 9.75 43.36
N PRO A 136 16.32 10.90 43.71
CA PRO A 136 15.62 12.00 44.36
C PRO A 136 14.82 12.79 43.31
N THR A 137 13.54 13.04 43.59
CA THR A 137 12.70 14.00 42.87
C THR A 137 13.17 15.44 43.12
N PRO A 138 13.43 16.28 42.09
CA PRO A 138 13.63 17.70 42.29
C PRO A 138 12.33 18.51 42.10
N SER A 139 12.16 19.51 42.96
CA SER A 139 11.06 20.47 42.99
C SER A 139 11.21 21.61 41.97
N LEU A 140 10.06 22.18 41.59
CA LEU A 140 9.84 23.36 40.74
C LEU A 140 10.34 24.68 41.37
N PHE A 141 11.06 25.51 40.60
CA PHE A 141 10.81 26.95 40.29
C PHE A 141 12.02 27.58 39.55
N ALA A 142 11.73 28.56 38.67
CA ALA A 142 12.51 29.08 37.54
C ALA A 142 13.59 30.17 37.86
N PRO A 143 14.05 31.03 36.92
CA PRO A 143 14.93 30.83 35.76
C PRO A 143 16.19 31.75 35.77
N ARG A 144 17.25 31.46 34.99
CA ARG A 144 18.15 32.48 34.36
C ARG A 144 19.20 31.89 33.40
N HIS A 145 19.67 32.79 32.54
CA HIS A 145 20.45 32.66 31.32
C HIS A 145 21.92 32.17 31.44
N SER A 146 22.40 31.68 30.28
CA SER A 146 23.74 31.81 29.68
C SER A 146 24.89 30.84 30.02
N LEU A 147 25.35 30.20 28.93
CA LEU A 147 26.74 29.95 28.49
C LEU A 147 27.74 29.34 29.49
N LEU A 148 28.15 28.09 29.21
CA LEU A 148 29.51 27.70 28.79
C LEU A 148 29.64 26.17 28.82
N ALA A 149 30.15 25.60 27.73
CA ALA A 149 30.61 24.21 27.69
C ALA A 149 31.88 24.05 28.55
N PRO A 150 32.15 22.83 29.01
CA PRO A 150 33.46 22.29 28.71
C PRO A 150 33.43 20.87 28.16
N GLU A 151 34.46 20.64 27.37
CA GLU A 151 34.88 19.43 26.70
C GLU A 151 35.21 18.29 27.68
N GLY A 152 35.12 17.06 27.16
CA GLY A 152 35.98 15.97 27.62
C GLY A 152 35.28 14.86 28.41
N LEU A 153 34.85 13.81 27.69
CA LEU A 153 35.20 12.42 28.01
C LEU A 153 34.74 11.50 26.88
N VAL A 154 35.74 11.04 26.13
CA VAL A 154 35.65 9.96 25.14
C VAL A 154 35.41 8.66 25.90
N GLY A 155 34.27 8.03 25.65
CA GLY A 155 33.96 6.67 26.07
C GLY A 155 33.40 5.89 24.88
N GLU A 156 34.12 4.87 24.45
CA GLU A 156 33.73 3.95 23.38
C GLU A 156 32.34 3.35 23.66
N ALA A 157 31.37 3.67 22.79
CA ALA A 157 30.05 3.06 22.82
C ALA A 157 30.01 1.89 21.83
N VAL A 158 29.97 0.68 22.37
CA VAL A 158 29.59 -0.56 21.67
C VAL A 158 28.13 -0.42 21.19
N PRO A 159 27.80 -0.56 19.90
CA PRO A 159 26.42 -0.49 19.45
C PRO A 159 25.74 -1.84 19.70
N SER A 160 24.97 -1.93 20.78
CA SER A 160 24.01 -3.02 20.93
C SER A 160 22.65 -2.48 21.39
N ARG A 161 21.61 -3.02 20.73
CA ARG A 161 20.16 -2.89 20.98
C ARG A 161 19.42 -1.79 20.21
N SER A 162 18.98 -2.20 19.02
CA SER A 162 17.58 -2.19 18.57
C SER A 162 16.65 -1.23 19.34
N CYS A 163 16.54 0.00 18.85
CA CYS A 163 15.42 0.88 19.18
C CYS A 163 14.17 0.34 18.47
N LEU A 164 13.46 -0.60 19.11
CA LEU A 164 12.10 -0.96 18.73
C LEU A 164 11.20 0.19 19.16
N ILE A 165 10.95 1.12 18.24
CA ILE A 165 9.83 2.07 18.35
C ILE A 165 8.57 1.19 18.42
N GLN A 166 7.98 1.07 19.62
CA GLN A 166 6.64 0.49 19.76
C GLN A 166 5.64 1.49 19.18
N VAL A 167 5.31 1.31 17.90
CA VAL A 167 4.20 2.01 17.26
C VAL A 167 2.92 1.54 17.95
N PRO A 168 2.11 2.43 18.56
CA PRO A 168 0.84 2.06 19.16
C PRO A 168 -0.04 1.35 18.11
N ARG A 169 -0.55 0.16 18.44
CA ARG A 169 -1.53 -0.51 17.55
C ARG A 169 -2.79 0.35 17.47
N PRO A 170 -3.22 0.80 16.28
CA PRO A 170 -4.51 1.45 16.13
C PRO A 170 -5.63 0.48 16.58
N THR A 171 -6.51 0.94 17.46
CA THR A 171 -7.54 0.11 18.12
C THR A 171 -8.75 -0.20 17.24
N ALA A 172 -8.82 0.35 16.02
CA ALA A 172 -9.77 -0.07 15.00
C ALA A 172 -9.21 0.25 13.60
N PRO A 173 -9.34 -0.67 12.62
CA PRO A 173 -8.85 -0.44 11.26
C PRO A 173 -9.56 0.77 10.64
N ILE A 174 -8.82 1.59 9.92
CA ILE A 174 -9.39 2.66 9.09
C ILE A 174 -10.35 1.97 8.09
N PRO A 175 -11.55 2.49 7.84
CA PRO A 175 -12.46 1.83 6.90
C PRO A 175 -11.91 1.93 5.47
N VAL A 176 -12.07 0.87 4.67
CA VAL A 176 -11.76 0.87 3.23
C VAL A 176 -13.04 1.25 2.48
N LEU A 177 -12.95 2.06 1.42
CA LEU A 177 -14.09 2.42 0.58
C LEU A 177 -14.41 1.28 -0.39
N GLU A 178 -15.06 0.22 0.11
CA GLU A 178 -15.37 -0.97 -0.68
C GLU A 178 -16.74 -1.57 -0.35
N GLY A 179 -17.19 -2.47 -1.21
CA GLY A 179 -18.46 -3.18 -1.04
C GLY A 179 -19.66 -2.25 -1.17
N ARG A 180 -20.75 -2.57 -0.47
CA ARG A 180 -21.97 -1.75 -0.50
C ARG A 180 -21.94 -0.71 0.60
N VAL A 181 -21.95 0.57 0.23
CA VAL A 181 -22.01 1.70 1.17
C VAL A 181 -23.43 2.26 1.20
N GLY A 182 -24.03 2.35 2.39
CA GLY A 182 -25.31 3.01 2.60
C GLY A 182 -25.17 4.53 2.61
N ILE A 183 -25.95 5.25 1.82
CA ILE A 183 -25.97 6.71 1.75
C ILE A 183 -27.38 7.18 2.07
N SER A 184 -27.56 7.83 3.22
CA SER A 184 -28.81 8.53 3.51
C SER A 184 -28.65 10.01 3.24
N VAL A 185 -29.35 10.54 2.25
CA VAL A 185 -29.35 11.95 1.88
C VAL A 185 -30.56 12.61 2.51
N VAL A 186 -30.34 13.66 3.29
CA VAL A 186 -31.37 14.36 4.04
C VAL A 186 -31.35 15.83 3.66
N PHE A 187 -32.39 16.27 2.96
CA PHE A 187 -32.65 17.67 2.69
C PHE A 187 -33.35 18.29 3.89
N ALA A 188 -32.68 19.21 4.59
CA ALA A 188 -33.21 19.85 5.80
C ALA A 188 -33.62 21.28 5.47
N GLU A 189 -34.94 21.53 5.38
CA GLU A 189 -35.52 22.85 5.10
C GLU A 189 -36.03 23.49 6.41
N PRO A 190 -35.19 24.26 7.12
CA PRO A 190 -35.53 24.76 8.45
C PRO A 190 -36.73 25.71 8.43
N THR A 191 -37.45 25.75 9.55
CA THR A 191 -38.60 26.63 9.80
C THR A 191 -38.46 27.33 11.16
N GLY A 192 -39.19 28.42 11.39
CA GLY A 192 -39.17 29.16 12.67
C GLY A 192 -38.20 30.34 12.62
N ALA A 193 -37.28 30.43 13.58
CA ALA A 193 -36.29 31.52 13.66
C ALA A 193 -35.27 31.50 12.51
N VAL A 194 -35.07 30.33 11.89
CA VAL A 194 -34.35 30.16 10.62
C VAL A 194 -35.33 29.57 9.62
N GLU A 195 -35.72 30.34 8.60
CA GLU A 195 -36.56 29.84 7.50
C GLU A 195 -35.78 29.80 6.19
N ALA A 196 -35.68 28.61 5.60
CA ALA A 196 -35.08 28.43 4.30
C ALA A 196 -35.64 27.18 3.61
N ARG A 197 -35.73 27.22 2.28
CA ARG A 197 -36.27 26.15 1.46
C ARG A 197 -35.46 25.99 0.19
N PHE A 198 -35.43 24.76 -0.32
CA PHE A 198 -34.93 24.53 -1.67
C PHE A 198 -35.96 25.02 -2.69
N PRO A 199 -35.53 25.72 -3.76
CA PRO A 199 -36.34 25.88 -4.95
C PRO A 199 -36.80 24.52 -5.48
N GLU A 200 -38.00 24.46 -6.05
CA GLU A 200 -38.60 23.20 -6.54
C GLU A 200 -37.70 22.47 -7.56
N ALA A 201 -36.99 23.22 -8.40
CA ALA A 201 -36.05 22.67 -9.39
C ALA A 201 -34.67 22.29 -8.81
N GLU A 202 -34.35 22.68 -7.57
CA GLU A 202 -33.04 22.44 -6.96
C GLU A 202 -32.93 21.05 -6.34
N LEU A 203 -33.99 20.55 -5.71
CA LEU A 203 -34.03 19.20 -5.13
C LEU A 203 -33.74 18.08 -6.14
N PRO A 204 -34.49 17.93 -7.26
CA PRO A 204 -34.23 16.87 -8.22
C PRO A 204 -32.85 17.00 -8.87
N PHE A 205 -32.37 18.24 -9.06
CA PHE A 205 -31.03 18.52 -9.54
C PHE A 205 -29.96 18.04 -8.55
N ALA A 206 -30.08 18.40 -7.26
CA ALA A 206 -29.13 17.99 -6.23
C ALA A 206 -29.10 16.47 -6.03
N ILE A 207 -30.27 15.81 -6.05
CA ILE A 207 -30.38 14.34 -6.02
C ILE A 207 -29.57 13.72 -7.16
N ARG A 208 -29.75 14.23 -8.38
CA ARG A 208 -29.04 13.73 -9.56
C ARG A 208 -27.53 13.90 -9.42
N GLU A 209 -27.05 15.09 -9.07
CA GLU A 209 -25.62 15.36 -8.92
C GLU A 209 -24.97 14.48 -7.84
N ILE A 210 -25.65 14.26 -6.70
CA ILE A 210 -25.20 13.33 -5.65
C ILE A 210 -25.06 11.91 -6.19
N ILE A 211 -26.05 11.43 -6.95
CA ILE A 211 -26.01 10.10 -7.56
C ILE A 211 -24.89 10.03 -8.60
N ASP A 212 -24.74 11.05 -9.45
CA ASP A 212 -23.74 11.10 -10.51
C ASP A 212 -22.31 11.09 -9.94
N GLY A 213 -22.03 11.87 -8.89
CA GLY A 213 -20.73 11.90 -8.22
C GLY A 213 -20.37 10.57 -7.54
N LEU A 214 -21.33 9.95 -6.86
CA LEU A 214 -21.12 8.65 -6.23
C LEU A 214 -21.05 7.50 -7.25
N SER A 215 -21.80 7.58 -8.34
CA SER A 215 -21.71 6.62 -9.45
C SER A 215 -20.34 6.71 -10.13
N TRP A 216 -19.81 7.92 -10.30
CA TRP A 216 -18.44 8.13 -10.77
C TRP A 216 -17.43 7.46 -9.83
N LEU A 217 -17.51 7.69 -8.50
CA LEU A 217 -16.62 7.01 -7.54
C LEU A 217 -16.71 5.48 -7.62
N ALA A 218 -17.91 4.91 -7.79
CA ALA A 218 -18.06 3.46 -7.95
C ALA A 218 -17.35 2.94 -9.22
N GLN A 219 -17.42 3.69 -10.33
CA GLN A 219 -16.75 3.34 -11.59
C GLN A 219 -15.23 3.42 -11.50
N GLU A 220 -14.70 4.30 -10.65
CA GLU A 220 -13.25 4.43 -10.42
C GLU A 220 -12.64 3.32 -9.55
N HIS A 221 -13.46 2.47 -8.94
CA HIS A 221 -13.00 1.42 -8.03
C HIS A 221 -12.36 0.24 -8.80
N PRO A 222 -11.09 -0.12 -8.53
CA PRO A 222 -10.34 -1.05 -9.37
C PRO A 222 -10.93 -2.49 -9.42
N THR A 223 -11.64 -2.93 -8.38
CA THR A 223 -12.23 -4.28 -8.33
C THR A 223 -13.73 -4.34 -8.63
N GLY A 224 -14.39 -3.20 -8.90
CA GLY A 224 -15.82 -3.15 -9.27
C GLY A 224 -16.84 -3.50 -8.18
N ASP A 225 -16.41 -3.89 -6.98
CA ASP A 225 -17.32 -4.30 -5.88
C ASP A 225 -17.96 -3.11 -5.13
N LEU A 226 -17.58 -1.86 -5.43
CA LEU A 226 -18.13 -0.66 -4.78
C LEU A 226 -19.52 -0.32 -5.34
N THR A 227 -20.52 -0.31 -4.47
CA THR A 227 -21.89 0.11 -4.81
C THR A 227 -22.45 1.02 -3.72
N PHE A 228 -23.40 1.88 -4.10
CA PHE A 228 -24.08 2.77 -3.16
C PHE A 228 -25.56 2.41 -3.06
N SER A 229 -26.08 2.36 -1.83
CA SER A 229 -27.51 2.19 -1.55
C SER A 229 -28.06 3.48 -0.99
N TYR A 230 -28.98 4.10 -1.73
CA TYR A 230 -29.48 5.43 -1.41
C TYR A 230 -30.76 5.41 -0.59
N GLU A 231 -30.90 6.40 0.27
CA GLU A 231 -32.16 6.76 0.91
C GLU A 231 -32.28 8.28 0.94
N PHE A 232 -33.28 8.83 0.24
CA PHE A 232 -33.53 10.26 0.21
C PHE A 232 -34.67 10.62 1.14
N ARG A 233 -34.47 11.63 1.99
CA ARG A 233 -35.51 12.21 2.85
C ARG A 233 -35.49 13.72 2.75
N SER A 234 -36.67 14.32 2.88
CA SER A 234 -36.81 15.74 3.18
C SER A 234 -37.42 15.89 4.57
N VAL A 235 -36.85 16.79 5.37
CA VAL A 235 -37.34 17.12 6.71
C VAL A 235 -37.38 18.62 6.90
N ARG A 236 -38.33 19.06 7.73
CA ARG A 236 -38.54 20.47 8.02
C ARG A 236 -38.33 20.74 9.51
N PRO A 237 -37.06 20.78 9.98
CA PRO A 237 -36.79 20.98 11.38
C PRO A 237 -37.25 22.38 11.81
N ARG A 238 -37.93 22.47 12.94
CA ARG A 238 -38.26 23.76 13.57
C ARG A 238 -37.09 24.23 14.42
N ILE A 239 -36.60 25.43 14.14
CA ILE A 239 -35.53 26.11 14.87
C ILE A 239 -36.16 27.21 15.72
N ASP A 240 -36.17 27.02 17.04
CA ASP A 240 -36.84 27.95 17.95
C ASP A 240 -36.02 29.23 18.17
N GLU A 241 -34.69 29.12 18.18
CA GLU A 241 -33.75 30.25 18.31
C GLU A 241 -32.71 30.18 17.19
N ALA A 242 -32.48 31.30 16.49
CA ALA A 242 -31.46 31.39 15.46
C ALA A 242 -30.16 31.91 16.08
N PRO A 243 -29.09 31.10 16.15
CA PRO A 243 -27.78 31.58 16.58
C PRO A 243 -27.34 32.80 15.76
N ASN A 244 -26.56 33.71 16.33
CA ASN A 244 -26.08 34.86 15.54
C ASN A 244 -24.98 34.47 14.55
N ASP A 245 -24.16 33.48 14.91
CA ASP A 245 -23.12 32.96 14.03
C ASP A 245 -23.71 32.02 12.96
N PRO A 246 -23.44 32.24 11.66
CA PRO A 246 -23.94 31.37 10.59
C PRO A 246 -23.54 29.90 10.72
N ASN A 247 -22.38 29.58 11.30
CA ASN A 247 -21.91 28.20 11.45
C ASN A 247 -22.66 27.49 12.59
N GLU A 248 -22.95 28.23 13.67
CA GLU A 248 -23.85 27.76 14.73
C GLU A 248 -25.27 27.55 14.20
N ARG A 249 -25.80 28.43 13.32
CA ARG A 249 -27.10 28.21 12.65
C ARG A 249 -27.09 26.91 11.85
N PHE A 250 -26.07 26.69 11.02
CA PHE A 250 -25.92 25.48 10.21
C PHE A 250 -25.87 24.23 11.08
N SER A 251 -25.10 24.25 12.15
CA SER A 251 -25.02 23.16 13.12
C SER A 251 -26.37 22.92 13.81
N ALA A 252 -27.09 23.97 14.21
CA ALA A 252 -28.41 23.85 14.83
C ALA A 252 -29.43 23.17 13.91
N VAL A 253 -29.46 23.55 12.63
CA VAL A 253 -30.35 22.94 11.63
C VAL A 253 -30.08 21.44 11.48
N GLN A 254 -28.81 21.03 11.43
CA GLN A 254 -28.42 19.63 11.28
C GLN A 254 -28.84 18.77 12.47
N VAL A 255 -28.52 19.25 13.69
CA VAL A 255 -28.87 18.53 14.92
C VAL A 255 -30.39 18.38 15.01
N GLN A 256 -31.14 19.43 14.67
CA GLN A 256 -32.59 19.37 14.72
C GLN A 256 -33.20 18.51 13.60
N ALA A 257 -32.59 18.47 12.41
CA ALA A 257 -32.98 17.56 11.34
C ALA A 257 -32.83 16.09 11.77
N LEU A 258 -31.70 15.74 12.38
CA LEU A 258 -31.45 14.40 12.92
C LEU A 258 -32.45 14.03 14.03
N ARG A 259 -32.73 14.95 14.96
CA ARG A 259 -33.76 14.74 16.00
C ARG A 259 -35.14 14.51 15.40
N THR A 260 -35.50 15.29 14.38
CA THR A 260 -36.77 15.17 13.66
C THR A 260 -36.89 13.79 13.00
N LEU A 261 -35.83 13.29 12.39
CA LEU A 261 -35.79 11.97 11.76
C LEU A 261 -35.93 10.81 12.76
N LEU A 262 -35.36 10.97 13.96
CA LEU A 262 -35.30 9.92 14.98
C LEU A 262 -36.45 9.97 15.99
N GLY A 263 -37.22 11.05 16.04
CA GLY A 263 -38.23 11.26 17.08
C GLY A 263 -37.63 11.35 18.49
N HIS A 264 -36.38 11.80 18.62
CA HIS A 264 -35.65 11.83 19.90
C HIS A 264 -35.65 13.20 20.59
N PRO A 265 -35.58 13.22 21.93
CA PRO A 265 -35.47 14.45 22.71
C PRO A 265 -34.10 15.14 22.52
N PRO A 266 -34.00 16.45 22.81
CA PRO A 266 -32.86 17.28 22.43
C PRO A 266 -31.52 17.00 23.15
N THR A 267 -31.48 16.12 24.15
CA THR A 267 -30.30 15.98 25.03
C THR A 267 -29.19 15.08 24.47
N GLN A 268 -29.40 14.39 23.35
CA GLN A 268 -28.41 13.49 22.76
C GLN A 268 -27.33 14.23 21.95
N LYS A 269 -26.10 13.73 22.00
CA LYS A 269 -24.98 14.29 21.22
C LYS A 269 -25.20 13.99 19.71
N PRO A 270 -24.83 14.90 18.79
CA PRO A 270 -25.05 14.72 17.35
C PRO A 270 -24.44 13.43 16.79
N ARG A 271 -23.26 13.04 17.26
CA ARG A 271 -22.60 11.80 16.88
C ARG A 271 -23.43 10.55 17.19
N ASP A 272 -24.06 10.53 18.36
CA ASP A 272 -24.88 9.38 18.78
C ASP A 272 -26.15 9.30 17.94
N LEU A 273 -26.77 10.47 17.64
CA LEU A 273 -27.91 10.56 16.73
C LEU A 273 -27.57 10.00 15.34
N ILE A 274 -26.41 10.38 14.76
CA ILE A 274 -25.97 9.86 13.45
C ILE A 274 -25.82 8.34 13.49
N ALA A 275 -25.12 7.82 14.49
CA ALA A 275 -24.90 6.38 14.62
C ALA A 275 -26.21 5.60 14.77
N MET A 276 -27.14 6.11 15.60
CA MET A 276 -28.47 5.51 15.78
C MET A 276 -29.30 5.56 14.50
N TYR A 277 -29.29 6.70 13.79
CA TYR A 277 -30.01 6.85 12.53
C TYR A 277 -29.49 5.88 11.47
N LEU A 278 -28.19 5.86 11.25
CA LEU A 278 -27.58 4.95 10.27
C LEU A 278 -27.81 3.48 10.63
N ALA A 279 -27.75 3.11 11.91
CA ALA A 279 -28.11 1.77 12.37
C ALA A 279 -29.59 1.44 12.10
N SER A 280 -30.52 2.39 12.29
CA SER A 280 -31.94 2.17 12.00
C SER A 280 -32.24 1.95 10.51
N GLN A 281 -31.49 2.62 9.63
CA GLN A 281 -31.72 2.55 8.18
C GLN A 281 -30.97 1.40 7.50
N PHE A 282 -29.77 1.07 8.00
CA PHE A 282 -28.87 0.12 7.35
C PHE A 282 -28.47 -1.07 8.22
N GLY A 283 -28.87 -1.15 9.49
CA GLY A 283 -28.46 -2.24 10.41
C GLY A 283 -28.93 -3.64 10.02
N GLY A 284 -29.94 -3.75 9.15
CA GLY A 284 -30.37 -5.02 8.54
C GLY A 284 -29.95 -5.20 7.08
N ARG A 285 -29.22 -4.23 6.51
CA ARG A 285 -28.76 -4.26 5.12
C ARG A 285 -27.32 -4.74 5.07
N GLU A 286 -26.95 -5.41 3.99
CA GLU A 286 -25.57 -5.84 3.72
C GLU A 286 -24.70 -4.63 3.32
N THR A 287 -24.55 -3.64 4.20
CA THR A 287 -23.67 -2.49 3.98
C THR A 287 -22.37 -2.63 4.76
N THR A 288 -21.23 -2.41 4.12
CA THR A 288 -19.91 -2.36 4.77
C THR A 288 -19.78 -1.14 5.67
N LYS A 289 -20.43 -0.04 5.29
CA LYS A 289 -20.52 1.20 6.04
C LYS A 289 -21.75 1.98 5.61
N ALA A 290 -22.22 2.87 6.48
CA ALA A 290 -23.26 3.83 6.15
C ALA A 290 -22.80 5.26 6.46
N ILE A 291 -23.27 6.22 5.67
CA ILE A 291 -22.96 7.64 5.75
C ILE A 291 -24.27 8.42 5.59
N ILE A 292 -24.41 9.53 6.31
CA ILE A 292 -25.48 10.49 6.10
C ILE A 292 -24.94 11.73 5.37
N VAL A 293 -25.65 12.25 4.39
CA VAL A 293 -25.38 13.50 3.69
C VAL A 293 -26.50 14.48 4.03
N LEU A 294 -26.21 15.50 4.84
CA LEU A 294 -27.16 16.54 5.24
C LEU A 294 -27.01 17.74 4.30
N VAL A 295 -28.03 18.02 3.51
CA VAL A 295 -28.06 19.15 2.56
C VAL A 295 -28.99 20.23 3.12
N VAL A 296 -28.49 21.46 3.29
CA VAL A 296 -29.23 22.56 3.94
C VAL A 296 -29.26 23.81 3.05
N PRO A 297 -30.41 24.48 2.85
CA PRO A 297 -30.53 25.65 1.97
C PRO A 297 -30.22 26.97 2.70
N ILE A 298 -29.24 26.99 3.61
CA ILE A 298 -28.87 28.20 4.37
C ILE A 298 -27.45 28.65 4.07
N GLU A 299 -27.19 29.94 4.26
CA GLU A 299 -25.87 30.55 4.14
C GLU A 299 -24.95 30.13 5.29
N ILE A 300 -23.71 29.72 4.95
CA ILE A 300 -22.63 29.56 5.92
C ILE A 300 -21.68 30.74 5.74
N GLY A 301 -21.31 31.38 6.84
CA GLY A 301 -20.54 32.64 6.84
C GLY A 301 -19.07 32.47 6.45
N ARG A 302 -18.59 31.24 6.18
CA ARG A 302 -17.23 30.97 5.72
C ARG A 302 -17.22 30.04 4.51
N PRO A 303 -16.53 30.40 3.43
CA PRO A 303 -16.42 29.57 2.22
C PRO A 303 -15.66 28.26 2.46
N GLU A 304 -14.81 28.18 3.49
CA GLU A 304 -14.06 26.95 3.84
C GLU A 304 -14.83 25.92 4.68
N GLN A 305 -16.10 26.18 5.03
CA GLN A 305 -16.90 25.29 5.90
C GLN A 305 -18.02 24.55 5.17
N VAL A 306 -17.93 24.46 3.84
CA VAL A 306 -18.95 23.83 2.98
C VAL A 306 -19.28 22.44 3.48
N THR A 307 -18.28 21.74 4.01
CA THR A 307 -18.35 20.31 4.27
C THR A 307 -17.27 19.86 5.25
N ALA A 308 -17.61 18.94 6.16
CA ALA A 308 -16.63 18.28 7.02
C ALA A 308 -17.19 16.94 7.49
N GLY A 309 -16.64 15.87 6.90
CA GLY A 309 -16.90 14.47 7.18
C GLY A 309 -16.34 13.99 8.52
N ILE A 310 -16.96 14.35 9.65
CA ILE A 310 -16.59 13.76 10.96
C ILE A 310 -17.69 12.77 11.37
N HIS A 311 -17.29 11.54 11.73
CA HIS A 311 -18.18 10.50 12.29
C HIS A 311 -19.32 9.99 11.39
N GLY A 312 -19.10 9.90 10.08
CA GLY A 312 -20.08 9.31 9.16
C GLY A 312 -21.21 10.26 8.74
N SER A 313 -21.04 11.57 8.95
CA SER A 313 -21.91 12.59 8.37
C SER A 313 -21.14 13.52 7.45
N ILE A 314 -21.70 13.80 6.29
CA ILE A 314 -21.31 14.83 5.33
C ILE A 314 -22.36 15.93 5.42
N ARG A 315 -21.92 17.18 5.33
CA ARG A 315 -22.75 18.37 5.55
C ARG A 315 -22.55 19.26 4.34
N ILE A 316 -23.60 19.68 3.66
CA ILE A 316 -23.50 20.50 2.44
C ILE A 316 -24.48 21.66 2.56
N ALA A 317 -24.03 22.88 2.35
CA ALA A 317 -24.92 24.03 2.16
C ALA A 317 -25.05 24.40 0.69
N SER A 318 -26.27 24.69 0.25
CA SER A 318 -26.56 25.02 -1.16
C SER A 318 -26.40 26.48 -1.52
N TRP A 319 -26.08 27.33 -0.54
CA TRP A 319 -25.96 28.76 -0.73
C TRP A 319 -24.90 29.16 -1.77
N GLY A 320 -25.17 30.22 -2.54
CA GLY A 320 -24.23 30.75 -3.53
C GLY A 320 -23.87 29.78 -4.65
N GLN A 321 -24.76 28.86 -5.02
CA GLN A 321 -24.47 27.74 -5.93
C GLN A 321 -23.36 26.83 -5.39
N TRP A 322 -23.55 26.31 -4.17
CA TRP A 322 -22.54 25.49 -3.47
C TRP A 322 -21.25 26.27 -3.23
N HIS A 323 -21.35 27.40 -2.52
CA HIS A 323 -20.24 28.28 -2.16
C HIS A 323 -19.44 28.84 -3.34
N GLY A 324 -20.12 29.15 -4.44
CA GLY A 324 -19.49 29.72 -5.63
C GLY A 324 -18.81 28.70 -6.53
N HIS A 325 -18.85 27.40 -6.18
CA HIS A 325 -18.36 26.33 -7.06
C HIS A 325 -19.28 26.07 -8.25
N GLY A 326 -20.49 26.61 -8.23
CA GLY A 326 -21.47 26.45 -9.30
C GLY A 326 -22.29 25.18 -9.13
N ARG A 327 -23.54 25.22 -9.61
CA ARG A 327 -24.51 24.14 -9.41
C ARG A 327 -24.01 22.77 -9.86
N ALA A 328 -23.26 22.73 -10.95
CA ALA A 328 -22.75 21.52 -11.60
C ALA A 328 -21.51 20.90 -10.91
N SER A 329 -21.11 21.39 -9.73
CA SER A 329 -19.96 20.88 -8.98
C SER A 329 -20.37 20.06 -7.75
N LEU A 330 -21.67 19.90 -7.49
CA LEU A 330 -22.15 19.17 -6.31
C LEU A 330 -21.73 17.70 -6.34
N ASP A 331 -21.72 17.09 -7.51
CA ASP A 331 -21.21 15.76 -7.76
C ASP A 331 -19.75 15.56 -7.24
N GLY A 332 -18.85 16.46 -7.60
CA GLY A 332 -17.44 16.45 -7.20
C GLY A 332 -17.27 16.76 -5.72
N ILE A 333 -18.07 17.70 -5.18
CA ILE A 333 -18.10 18.01 -3.74
C ILE A 333 -18.54 16.78 -2.93
N VAL A 334 -19.62 16.12 -3.33
CA VAL A 334 -20.12 14.93 -2.61
C VAL A 334 -19.10 13.80 -2.67
N ALA A 335 -18.49 13.59 -3.84
CA ALA A 335 -17.44 12.59 -3.99
C ALA A 335 -16.24 12.87 -3.08
N HIS A 336 -15.75 14.12 -3.08
CA HIS A 336 -14.69 14.61 -2.19
C HIS A 336 -15.00 14.28 -0.71
N GLU A 337 -16.20 14.60 -0.26
CA GLU A 337 -16.59 14.38 1.12
C GLU A 337 -16.77 12.92 1.53
N VAL A 338 -17.25 12.09 0.60
CA VAL A 338 -17.27 10.65 0.85
C VAL A 338 -15.86 10.14 1.06
N LEU A 339 -14.86 10.61 0.29
CA LEU A 339 -13.47 10.17 0.44
C LEU A 339 -12.91 10.51 1.83
N HIS A 340 -13.22 11.68 2.41
CA HIS A 340 -12.87 12.00 3.79
C HIS A 340 -13.44 11.02 4.80
N ALA A 341 -14.68 10.56 4.60
CA ALA A 341 -15.27 9.57 5.49
C ALA A 341 -14.42 8.27 5.54
N PHE A 342 -13.61 8.00 4.53
CA PHE A 342 -12.68 6.87 4.44
C PHE A 342 -11.20 7.22 4.64
N GLY A 343 -10.91 8.45 5.07
CA GLY A 343 -9.57 8.88 5.48
C GLY A 343 -8.74 9.56 4.39
N ALA A 344 -9.34 9.98 3.28
CA ALA A 344 -8.66 10.88 2.35
C ALA A 344 -8.39 12.24 3.00
N LEU A 345 -7.31 12.88 2.59
CA LEU A 345 -6.87 14.18 3.11
C LEU A 345 -7.04 15.27 2.06
N ASP A 346 -7.32 16.49 2.51
CA ASP A 346 -7.48 17.65 1.64
C ASP A 346 -6.16 18.08 1.01
N GLU A 347 -6.22 18.47 -0.27
CA GLU A 347 -5.06 18.87 -1.05
C GLU A 347 -5.03 20.37 -1.37
N TYR A 348 -6.04 21.18 -1.04
CA TYR A 348 -6.05 22.62 -1.32
C TYR A 348 -5.46 23.52 -0.23
N ASP A 349 -5.05 24.71 -0.65
CA ASP A 349 -4.53 25.75 0.24
C ASP A 349 -5.58 26.18 1.27
N GLY A 350 -5.22 26.08 2.54
CA GLY A 350 -6.08 26.44 3.67
C GLY A 350 -6.61 25.24 4.45
N ALA A 351 -6.61 24.04 3.87
CA ALA A 351 -7.08 22.84 4.59
C ALA A 351 -6.10 22.38 5.68
N HIS A 352 -4.78 22.52 5.48
CA HIS A 352 -3.79 22.02 6.43
C HIS A 352 -2.54 22.92 6.55
N ARG A 353 -2.40 23.65 7.68
CA ARG A 353 -1.13 24.33 8.07
C ARG A 353 -0.02 23.37 8.52
N ASN A 354 -0.23 22.04 8.46
CA ASN A 354 0.66 21.05 9.06
C ASN A 354 1.44 20.18 8.06
N CYS A 355 1.35 20.45 6.76
CA CYS A 355 2.10 19.68 5.75
C CYS A 355 3.63 19.83 5.93
N ASP A 356 4.11 20.95 6.47
CA ASP A 356 5.55 21.22 6.62
C ASP A 356 6.28 20.30 7.63
N ALA A 357 5.57 19.78 8.64
CA ALA A 357 6.20 18.96 9.67
C ALA A 357 6.52 17.53 9.17
N ALA A 358 5.73 16.99 8.25
CA ALA A 358 5.96 15.66 7.66
C ALA A 358 7.04 15.68 6.56
N LEU A 359 7.25 16.83 5.91
CA LEU A 359 8.19 16.98 4.80
C LEU A 359 9.66 17.00 5.24
N ASN A 360 9.95 17.46 6.46
CA ASN A 360 11.33 17.62 6.98
C ASN A 360 11.85 16.40 7.77
N GLY A 361 11.30 15.20 7.54
CA GLY A 361 11.74 13.99 8.26
C GLY A 361 11.35 13.97 9.74
N GLY A 362 10.39 14.81 10.15
CA GLY A 362 9.76 14.71 11.46
C GLY A 362 9.03 13.38 11.63
N ALA A 363 8.93 12.91 12.87
CA ALA A 363 8.13 11.73 13.24
C ALA A 363 6.73 11.80 12.61
N PRO A 364 6.08 10.65 12.31
CA PRO A 364 4.74 10.63 11.71
C PRO A 364 3.83 11.61 12.44
N VAL A 365 3.45 12.66 11.72
CA VAL A 365 2.57 13.70 12.25
C VAL A 365 1.26 13.01 12.56
N VAL A 366 0.94 12.88 13.85
CA VAL A 366 -0.42 12.54 14.27
C VAL A 366 -1.29 13.66 13.73
N LEU A 367 -1.99 13.39 12.63
CA LEU A 367 -2.88 14.34 12.00
C LEU A 367 -3.92 14.72 13.05
N ARG A 368 -3.80 15.95 13.55
CA ARG A 368 -4.89 16.62 14.24
C ARG A 368 -5.90 16.93 13.16
N THR A 369 -6.89 16.07 12.96
CA THR A 369 -8.12 16.56 12.34
C THR A 369 -8.68 17.60 13.29
N PRO A 370 -8.98 18.83 12.83
CA PRO A 370 -9.67 19.78 13.67
C PRO A 370 -10.99 19.14 14.09
N ASP A 371 -11.17 18.89 15.39
CA ASP A 371 -12.52 18.91 15.94
C ASP A 371 -13.00 20.36 15.76
N TYR A 372 -13.75 20.60 14.68
CA TYR A 372 -14.38 21.88 14.40
C TYR A 372 -15.38 22.18 15.54
N GLY A 373 -14.89 22.77 16.63
CA GLY A 373 -15.67 23.15 17.81
C GLY A 373 -14.96 23.08 19.17
N ALA A 374 -13.76 22.48 19.28
CA ALA A 374 -13.03 22.42 20.56
C ALA A 374 -11.89 23.46 20.61
N PRO A 375 -11.76 24.26 21.70
CA PRO A 375 -10.61 25.13 21.88
C PRO A 375 -9.31 24.33 21.86
N ALA A 376 -8.27 24.88 21.22
CA ALA A 376 -7.03 24.21 20.83
C ALA A 376 -6.13 23.62 21.96
N GLN A 377 -6.64 23.50 23.20
CA GLN A 377 -5.87 23.15 24.38
C GLN A 377 -6.18 21.78 25.00
N ASP A 378 -7.22 21.06 24.59
CA ASP A 378 -7.51 19.74 25.16
C ASP A 378 -6.97 18.57 24.31
N LYS A 379 -6.54 17.54 25.05
CA LYS A 379 -5.78 16.34 24.67
C LYS A 379 -5.99 15.88 23.21
N PRO A 380 -4.90 15.48 22.49
CA PRO A 380 -5.04 14.91 21.16
C PRO A 380 -5.99 13.71 21.20
N THR A 381 -7.16 13.85 20.62
CA THR A 381 -7.97 12.71 20.22
C THR A 381 -7.12 11.96 19.20
N PRO A 382 -6.72 10.70 19.45
CA PRO A 382 -5.98 9.91 18.48
C PRO A 382 -6.94 9.58 17.36
N HIS A 383 -7.13 10.51 16.43
CA HIS A 383 -7.66 10.16 15.13
C HIS A 383 -6.69 9.16 14.52
N ARG A 384 -7.28 8.03 14.11
CA ARG A 384 -6.59 6.85 13.59
C ARG A 384 -5.44 7.29 12.69
N LEU A 385 -4.21 6.88 13.01
CA LEU A 385 -3.02 7.20 12.23
C LEU A 385 -3.27 6.85 10.75
N ILE A 386 -3.64 7.83 9.94
CA ILE A 386 -3.51 7.72 8.49
C ILE A 386 -2.00 7.80 8.25
N LEU A 387 -1.39 6.67 7.90
CA LEU A 387 0.07 6.58 7.76
C LEU A 387 0.57 6.98 6.38
N ILE A 388 -0.34 7.16 5.41
CA ILE A 388 0.01 7.69 4.09
C ILE A 388 -0.04 9.22 4.17
N PRO A 389 1.12 9.90 4.03
CA PRO A 389 1.15 11.35 4.03
C PRO A 389 0.40 11.93 2.83
N ASN A 390 -0.16 13.13 2.97
CA ASN A 390 -0.69 13.87 1.84
C ASN A 390 0.40 14.69 1.15
N ASN A 391 1.24 14.02 0.35
CA ASN A 391 2.29 14.69 -0.41
C ASN A 391 1.82 15.24 -1.77
N ASN A 392 0.50 15.27 -2.01
CA ASN A 392 -0.12 15.89 -3.18
C ASN A 392 -0.84 17.20 -2.86
N HIS A 393 -0.49 17.88 -1.77
CA HIS A 393 -1.08 19.17 -1.42
C HIS A 393 -0.57 20.29 -2.35
N VAL A 394 -1.45 21.16 -2.85
CA VAL A 394 -1.21 22.14 -3.94
C VAL A 394 -0.01 23.06 -3.72
N SER A 395 0.27 23.48 -2.48
CA SER A 395 1.41 24.35 -2.16
C SER A 395 2.77 23.66 -2.08
N VAL A 396 2.80 22.34 -1.86
CA VAL A 396 4.05 21.59 -1.56
C VAL A 396 4.35 20.51 -2.58
N ALA A 397 3.33 19.99 -3.25
CA ALA A 397 3.48 18.99 -4.29
C ALA A 397 4.13 19.61 -5.53
N ARG A 398 5.23 19.00 -5.97
CA ARG A 398 5.95 19.42 -7.17
C ARG A 398 6.11 18.22 -8.09
N PRO A 399 5.31 18.12 -9.15
CA PRO A 399 4.14 18.92 -9.44
C PRO A 399 2.96 18.43 -8.60
N HIS A 400 1.99 19.32 -8.39
CA HIS A 400 0.68 18.93 -7.89
C HIS A 400 -0.03 18.08 -8.95
N GLN A 401 -0.60 16.94 -8.56
CA GLN A 401 -1.47 16.14 -9.42
C GLN A 401 -2.92 16.56 -9.17
N PRO A 402 -3.61 17.24 -10.11
CA PRO A 402 -4.99 17.63 -9.92
C PRO A 402 -5.87 16.40 -9.65
N CYS A 403 -6.51 16.36 -8.49
CA CYS A 403 -7.49 15.32 -8.17
C CYS A 403 -8.60 15.89 -7.30
N VAL A 404 -9.65 15.09 -7.07
CA VAL A 404 -10.90 15.49 -6.41
C VAL A 404 -10.67 16.11 -5.04
N MET A 405 -9.59 15.72 -4.34
CA MET A 405 -9.20 16.27 -3.04
C MET A 405 -8.59 17.68 -3.10
N GLY A 406 -8.19 18.14 -4.29
CA GLY A 406 -7.67 19.48 -4.53
C GLY A 406 -8.80 20.48 -4.79
N TYR A 407 -9.60 20.31 -5.85
CA TYR A 407 -10.65 21.28 -6.21
C TYR A 407 -11.82 20.63 -6.96
N TYR A 408 -12.24 19.44 -6.51
CA TYR A 408 -13.36 18.67 -7.07
C TYR A 408 -13.30 18.20 -8.54
N PRO A 409 -12.14 18.09 -9.24
CA PRO A 409 -12.15 17.43 -10.53
C PRO A 409 -12.54 15.95 -10.35
N ARG A 410 -13.28 15.38 -11.31
CA ARG A 410 -13.61 13.95 -11.35
C ARG A 410 -12.39 13.09 -11.70
N ARG A 411 -11.41 13.07 -10.78
CA ARG A 411 -10.15 12.35 -10.90
C ARG A 411 -9.63 11.97 -9.51
N LEU A 412 -9.06 10.78 -9.37
CA LEU A 412 -8.38 10.33 -8.15
C LEU A 412 -6.88 10.14 -8.38
N CYS A 413 -6.04 10.81 -7.59
CA CYS A 413 -4.60 10.61 -7.61
C CYS A 413 -4.19 9.32 -6.85
N ALA A 414 -2.92 8.93 -6.98
CA ALA A 414 -2.38 7.77 -6.27
C ALA A 414 -2.50 7.90 -4.74
N TYR A 415 -2.30 9.09 -4.18
CA TYR A 415 -2.40 9.32 -2.73
C TYR A 415 -3.82 9.13 -2.22
N THR A 416 -4.83 9.72 -2.87
CA THR A 416 -6.24 9.55 -2.48
C THR A 416 -6.65 8.08 -2.53
N ARG A 417 -6.31 7.37 -3.63
CA ARG A 417 -6.57 5.93 -3.77
C ARG A 417 -5.94 5.12 -2.66
N ALA A 418 -4.72 5.48 -2.28
CA ALA A 418 -4.04 4.82 -1.18
C ALA A 418 -4.72 5.09 0.16
N GLN A 419 -5.06 6.35 0.47
CA GLN A 419 -5.70 6.75 1.73
C GLN A 419 -7.05 6.05 1.95
N ILE A 420 -7.87 5.90 0.91
CA ILE A 420 -9.17 5.21 0.98
C ILE A 420 -9.08 3.68 0.89
N GLY A 421 -7.86 3.14 0.73
CA GLY A 421 -7.58 1.71 0.77
C GLY A 421 -7.77 0.96 -0.55
N TRP A 422 -7.76 1.65 -1.68
CA TRP A 422 -7.90 1.04 -3.02
C TRP A 422 -6.59 0.54 -3.61
N THR A 423 -5.47 0.76 -2.92
CA THR A 423 -4.17 0.26 -3.34
C THR A 423 -3.52 -0.55 -2.23
N ASP A 424 -2.91 -1.67 -2.60
CA ASP A 424 -2.13 -2.47 -1.67
C ASP A 424 -0.74 -1.89 -1.48
N LEU A 425 -0.17 -1.34 -2.55
CA LEU A 425 1.13 -0.68 -2.63
C LEU A 425 0.97 0.74 -3.13
N LEU A 426 1.52 1.68 -2.37
CA LEU A 426 1.80 3.03 -2.84
C LEU A 426 3.32 3.13 -2.98
N VAL A 427 3.80 3.65 -4.09
CA VAL A 427 5.22 3.91 -4.33
C VAL A 427 5.36 5.40 -4.53
N GLU A 428 6.19 6.08 -3.74
CA GLU A 428 6.53 7.49 -3.94
C GLU A 428 7.99 7.55 -4.38
N LEU A 429 8.22 8.25 -5.48
CA LEU A 429 9.55 8.52 -6.00
C LEU A 429 9.79 10.02 -6.00
N GLU A 430 10.98 10.41 -5.57
CA GLU A 430 11.48 11.77 -5.69
C GLU A 430 12.71 11.76 -6.60
N THR A 431 12.62 12.46 -7.71
CA THR A 431 13.73 12.65 -8.64
C THR A 431 14.62 13.77 -8.11
N ALA A 432 15.93 13.58 -8.17
CA ALA A 432 16.87 14.59 -7.72
C ALA A 432 16.68 15.91 -8.47
N PRO A 433 16.91 17.07 -7.82
CA PRO A 433 17.02 18.31 -8.54
C PRO A 433 18.30 18.30 -9.38
N GLY A 434 18.23 18.74 -10.63
CA GLY A 434 19.41 18.83 -11.49
C GLY A 434 19.09 18.69 -12.97
N ARG A 435 19.86 19.37 -13.81
CA ARG A 435 19.75 19.19 -15.26
C ARG A 435 20.04 17.72 -15.58
N PHE A 436 19.15 17.07 -16.34
CA PHE A 436 19.24 15.65 -16.71
C PHE A 436 19.06 14.66 -15.55
N ALA A 437 18.53 15.10 -14.40
CA ALA A 437 18.21 14.17 -13.33
C ALA A 437 16.95 13.32 -13.63
N GLY A 438 16.09 13.77 -14.54
CA GLY A 438 14.83 13.10 -14.87
C GLY A 438 14.92 12.09 -16.01
N THR A 439 13.84 11.34 -16.23
CA THR A 439 13.77 10.34 -17.31
C THR A 439 12.36 10.15 -17.84
N ASP A 440 12.25 9.94 -19.15
CA ASP A 440 11.01 9.53 -19.85
C ASP A 440 10.98 8.01 -20.11
N SER A 441 12.00 7.27 -19.64
CA SER A 441 12.09 5.82 -19.84
C SER A 441 10.95 5.12 -19.10
N THR A 442 10.45 3.97 -19.56
CA THR A 442 9.54 3.15 -18.75
C THR A 442 10.24 2.74 -17.44
N VAL A 443 9.56 2.91 -16.30
CA VAL A 443 10.06 2.46 -14.99
C VAL A 443 9.08 1.46 -14.39
N THR A 444 9.62 0.39 -13.81
CA THR A 444 8.84 -0.62 -13.09
C THR A 444 9.40 -0.84 -11.69
N LEU A 445 8.53 -1.22 -10.75
CA LEU A 445 8.90 -1.77 -9.46
C LEU A 445 8.77 -3.29 -9.52
N ASP A 446 9.89 -3.97 -9.45
CA ASP A 446 9.96 -5.41 -9.29
C ASP A 446 9.80 -5.76 -7.81
N ILE A 447 8.72 -6.51 -7.54
CA ILE A 447 8.37 -6.97 -6.20
C ILE A 447 8.77 -8.44 -5.97
N GLY A 448 9.47 -9.07 -6.91
CA GLY A 448 9.90 -10.45 -6.85
C GLY A 448 9.48 -11.22 -8.07
N ASP A 449 8.25 -11.72 -8.08
CA ASP A 449 7.69 -12.50 -9.20
C ASP A 449 7.02 -11.64 -10.27
N GLU A 450 6.71 -10.41 -9.93
CA GLU A 450 5.94 -9.49 -10.76
C GLU A 450 6.62 -8.12 -10.81
N GLU A 451 6.35 -7.39 -11.88
CA GLU A 451 6.71 -6.00 -12.05
C GLU A 451 5.45 -5.15 -12.07
N LEU A 452 5.52 -4.02 -11.37
CA LEU A 452 4.48 -3.02 -11.32
C LEU A 452 4.91 -1.81 -12.14
N PRO A 453 4.20 -1.43 -13.21
CA PRO A 453 4.52 -0.21 -13.93
C PRO A 453 4.36 1.01 -13.02
N LEU A 454 5.41 1.84 -12.95
CA LEU A 454 5.39 3.12 -12.25
C LEU A 454 5.21 4.22 -13.28
N ASP A 455 3.96 4.40 -13.70
CA ASP A 455 3.58 5.36 -14.72
C ASP A 455 2.29 6.07 -14.32
N THR A 456 2.25 7.36 -14.60
CA THR A 456 1.09 8.23 -14.43
C THR A 456 0.69 8.80 -15.78
N LEU A 457 -0.32 8.18 -16.43
CA LEU A 457 -0.79 8.50 -17.80
C LEU A 457 -1.14 9.97 -18.09
N GLU A 458 -1.17 10.82 -17.07
CA GLU A 458 -1.81 12.13 -17.06
C GLU A 458 -0.87 13.23 -16.52
N HIS A 459 0.40 12.91 -16.28
CA HIS A 459 1.38 13.87 -15.80
C HIS A 459 2.80 13.41 -16.13
N ASP A 460 3.69 14.38 -16.30
CA ASP A 460 5.09 14.10 -16.58
C ASP A 460 5.84 13.69 -15.30
N ASP A 461 5.89 12.38 -15.08
CA ASP A 461 6.50 11.79 -13.92
C ASP A 461 8.02 11.67 -14.08
N ARG A 462 8.73 12.03 -13.01
CA ARG A 462 10.19 11.92 -12.91
C ARG A 462 10.99 13.02 -13.61
N TRP A 463 10.41 14.21 -13.80
CA TRP A 463 11.24 15.39 -14.10
C TRP A 463 12.17 15.74 -12.92
N PRO A 464 13.26 16.47 -13.18
CA PRO A 464 14.14 16.97 -12.12
C PRO A 464 13.38 17.65 -10.97
N GLY A 465 13.60 17.17 -9.76
CA GLY A 465 12.95 17.68 -8.55
C GLY A 465 11.48 17.28 -8.37
N HIS A 466 10.90 16.51 -9.30
CA HIS A 466 9.52 16.05 -9.17
C HIS A 466 9.41 14.94 -8.12
N ARG A 467 8.32 14.99 -7.35
CA ARG A 467 7.82 13.92 -6.51
C ARG A 467 6.53 13.38 -7.11
N ALA A 468 6.51 12.08 -7.38
CA ALA A 468 5.36 11.40 -7.94
C ALA A 468 5.01 10.18 -7.09
N ALA A 469 3.71 9.89 -7.01
CA ALA A 469 3.22 8.66 -6.42
C ALA A 469 2.53 7.78 -7.45
N TYR A 470 2.70 6.48 -7.27
CA TYR A 470 2.23 5.41 -8.13
C TYR A 470 1.54 4.37 -7.27
N TYR A 471 0.57 3.68 -7.85
CA TYR A 471 -0.24 2.71 -7.12
C TYR A 471 -0.41 1.45 -7.97
N ASN A 472 -0.51 0.29 -7.33
CA ASN A 472 -0.80 -0.95 -8.05
C ASN A 472 -2.29 -1.01 -8.39
N ARG A 473 -2.60 -1.31 -9.66
CA ARG A 473 -3.99 -1.56 -10.09
C ARG A 473 -4.42 -2.99 -9.80
N THR A 474 -3.48 -3.93 -9.85
CA THR A 474 -3.71 -5.34 -9.57
C THR A 474 -3.47 -5.60 -8.09
N PRO A 475 -4.38 -6.28 -7.36
CA PRO A 475 -4.16 -6.58 -5.95
C PRO A 475 -2.83 -7.30 -5.70
N VAL A 476 -2.12 -6.91 -4.63
CA VAL A 476 -0.84 -7.47 -4.20
C VAL A 476 -0.91 -7.86 -2.73
N GLU A 477 -0.54 -9.09 -2.40
CA GLU A 477 -0.36 -9.48 -1.01
C GLU A 477 1.04 -9.18 -0.50
N ARG A 478 1.14 -9.00 0.83
CA ARG A 478 2.41 -8.66 1.48
C ARG A 478 3.53 -9.63 1.16
N CYS A 479 3.23 -10.93 1.09
CA CYS A 479 4.22 -11.96 0.82
C CYS A 479 4.55 -12.14 -0.67
N GLU A 480 3.79 -11.51 -1.57
CA GLU A 480 4.18 -11.40 -2.97
C GLU A 480 5.27 -10.34 -3.15
N VAL A 481 5.42 -9.43 -2.18
CA VAL A 481 6.54 -8.49 -2.08
C VAL A 481 7.76 -9.22 -1.49
N LYS A 482 8.46 -9.93 -2.37
CA LYS A 482 9.67 -10.67 -2.04
C LYS A 482 10.90 -9.79 -2.01
N ARG A 483 10.93 -8.76 -2.86
CA ARG A 483 11.97 -7.73 -2.92
C ARG A 483 11.36 -6.40 -3.31
N LEU A 484 12.20 -5.36 -3.36
CA LEU A 484 11.85 -4.08 -3.96
C LEU A 484 13.03 -3.67 -4.84
N MET A 485 12.84 -3.64 -6.15
CA MET A 485 13.86 -3.23 -7.11
C MET A 485 13.25 -2.30 -8.14
N LEU A 486 13.84 -1.11 -8.30
CA LEU A 486 13.46 -0.21 -9.38
C LEU A 486 14.18 -0.63 -10.66
N ARG A 487 13.46 -0.61 -11.77
CA ARG A 487 13.96 -0.92 -13.10
C ARG A 487 13.61 0.23 -14.03
N LYS A 488 14.55 0.57 -14.90
CA LYS A 488 14.40 1.57 -15.95
C LYS A 488 14.66 0.88 -17.28
N ALA A 489 13.74 0.99 -18.24
CA ALA A 489 14.01 0.56 -19.60
C ALA A 489 15.22 1.31 -20.18
N ALA A 490 15.99 0.64 -21.04
CA ALA A 490 17.05 1.30 -21.80
C ALA A 490 16.42 2.35 -22.73
N GLY A 491 16.89 3.58 -22.66
CA GLY A 491 16.32 4.72 -23.40
C GLY A 491 17.34 5.37 -24.34
N GLY A 492 18.62 5.04 -24.23
CA GLY A 492 19.72 5.78 -24.84
C GLY A 492 20.46 6.61 -23.79
N SER A 493 21.68 7.04 -24.15
CA SER A 493 22.66 7.67 -23.24
C SER A 493 22.21 8.99 -22.58
N TRP A 494 21.08 9.55 -23.00
CA TRP A 494 20.52 10.81 -22.47
C TRP A 494 19.42 10.61 -21.44
N HIS A 495 19.06 9.36 -21.10
CA HIS A 495 17.93 9.04 -20.24
C HIS A 495 18.35 8.43 -18.89
N ALA A 496 19.55 8.79 -18.42
CA ALA A 496 19.96 8.50 -17.05
C ALA A 496 18.98 9.16 -16.08
N TRP A 497 18.68 8.48 -14.98
CA TRP A 497 17.71 8.93 -14.00
C TRP A 497 18.35 8.97 -12.62
N ASN A 498 18.27 10.12 -11.96
CA ASN A 498 18.79 10.32 -10.62
C ASN A 498 17.64 10.30 -9.61
N ILE A 499 17.55 9.21 -8.87
CA ILE A 499 16.54 9.02 -7.83
C ILE A 499 17.11 9.53 -6.52
N ARG A 500 16.43 10.53 -5.94
CA ARG A 500 16.75 11.06 -4.61
C ARG A 500 16.07 10.27 -3.51
N ARG A 501 14.83 9.82 -3.73
CA ARG A 501 14.07 9.09 -2.73
C ARG A 501 13.15 8.04 -3.31
N MET A 502 13.02 6.92 -2.61
CA MET A 502 11.92 5.97 -2.78
C MET A 502 11.28 5.65 -1.44
N ARG A 503 9.95 5.66 -1.41
CA ARG A 503 9.14 5.14 -0.30
C ARG A 503 8.10 4.15 -0.83
N VAL A 504 7.87 3.09 -0.09
CA VAL A 504 6.87 2.08 -0.43
C VAL A 504 6.00 1.83 0.79
N TRP A 505 4.69 2.03 0.67
CA TRP A 505 3.70 1.73 1.71
C TRP A 505 2.88 0.52 1.32
N PHE A 506 2.48 -0.27 2.32
CA PHE A 506 1.56 -1.40 2.18
C PHE A 506 0.27 -1.20 2.97
N ARG A 507 -0.89 -1.30 2.30
CA ARG A 507 -2.26 -1.25 2.86
C ARG A 507 -2.48 -0.17 3.92
N ARG A 508 -1.97 1.05 3.68
CA ARG A 508 -2.08 2.22 4.59
C ARG A 508 -1.47 2.06 5.98
N GLU A 509 -0.78 0.97 6.26
CA GLU A 509 -0.40 0.60 7.62
C GLU A 509 1.10 0.42 7.82
N ALA A 510 1.84 0.04 6.78
CA ALA A 510 3.25 -0.23 6.92
C ALA A 510 4.05 0.49 5.85
N LEU A 511 4.95 1.37 6.26
CA LEU A 511 6.08 1.75 5.43
C LEU A 511 6.96 0.50 5.28
N LEU A 512 6.92 -0.13 4.10
CA LEU A 512 7.79 -1.25 3.77
C LEU A 512 9.24 -0.79 3.62
N TYR A 513 9.42 0.41 3.08
CA TYR A 513 10.74 0.92 2.73
C TYR A 513 10.76 2.44 2.63
N ASP A 514 11.86 3.06 3.07
CA ASP A 514 12.17 4.48 2.90
C ASP A 514 13.68 4.71 2.81
N THR A 515 14.16 5.19 1.67
CA THR A 515 15.59 5.48 1.45
C THR A 515 16.15 6.56 2.37
N SER A 516 15.33 7.51 2.84
CA SER A 516 15.80 8.63 3.67
C SER A 516 16.41 8.21 5.01
N SER A 517 16.06 7.02 5.49
CA SER A 517 16.61 6.49 6.73
C SER A 517 17.99 5.85 6.56
N ARG A 518 18.47 5.70 5.32
CA ARG A 518 19.61 4.80 4.99
C ARG A 518 20.65 5.38 4.06
N LEU A 519 20.27 6.32 3.19
CA LEU A 519 21.24 7.03 2.37
C LEU A 519 21.68 8.27 3.13
N ALA A 520 22.98 8.51 3.19
CA ALA A 520 23.46 9.87 3.43
C ALA A 520 22.75 10.77 2.39
N PRO A 521 22.30 11.98 2.76
CA PRO A 521 21.50 12.85 1.90
C PRO A 521 22.15 13.23 0.56
N GLU A 522 23.36 12.73 0.27
CA GLU A 522 24.21 13.10 -0.86
C GLU A 522 24.63 11.94 -1.79
N GLU A 523 24.21 10.68 -1.57
CA GLU A 523 24.48 9.62 -2.57
C GLU A 523 23.31 9.46 -3.54
N PRO A 524 23.34 10.12 -4.73
CA PRO A 524 22.31 9.94 -5.74
C PRO A 524 22.31 8.52 -6.29
N ILE A 525 21.12 7.95 -6.48
CA ILE A 525 20.97 6.68 -7.18
C ILE A 525 20.82 7.01 -8.67
N TRP A 526 21.87 6.76 -9.45
CA TRP A 526 21.79 6.86 -10.90
C TRP A 526 21.40 5.53 -11.52
N LEU A 527 20.33 5.53 -12.30
CA LEU A 527 19.95 4.45 -13.21
C LEU A 527 20.20 4.92 -14.65
N ASP A 528 21.15 4.32 -15.33
CA ASP A 528 21.43 4.60 -16.74
C ASP A 528 21.21 3.34 -17.60
N ASP A 529 21.69 3.33 -18.84
CA ASP A 529 21.55 2.17 -19.73
C ASP A 529 22.49 1.00 -19.37
N ARG A 530 23.48 1.21 -18.49
CA ARG A 530 24.40 0.18 -17.98
C ARG A 530 23.91 -0.36 -16.64
N ASP A 531 23.38 0.50 -15.80
CA ASP A 531 22.76 0.18 -14.53
C ASP A 531 21.25 0.44 -14.61
N THR A 532 20.53 -0.44 -15.30
CA THR A 532 19.08 -0.31 -15.52
C THR A 532 18.24 -0.70 -14.31
N SER A 533 18.87 -1.16 -13.22
CA SER A 533 18.16 -1.64 -12.04
C SER A 533 18.86 -1.24 -10.74
N TRP A 534 18.07 -0.97 -9.70
CA TRP A 534 18.56 -0.66 -8.36
C TRP A 534 17.74 -1.42 -7.31
N LEU A 535 18.43 -2.24 -6.53
CA LEU A 535 17.86 -2.99 -5.42
C LEU A 535 17.74 -2.09 -4.17
N ALA A 536 16.57 -2.07 -3.56
CA ALA A 536 16.27 -1.30 -2.36
C ALA A 536 17.11 -1.79 -1.15
N ARG A 537 18.28 -1.19 -0.94
CA ARG A 537 19.24 -1.62 0.09
C ARG A 537 18.60 -1.73 1.48
N GLY A 538 18.75 -2.89 2.09
CA GLY A 538 18.26 -3.24 3.43
C GLY A 538 16.76 -3.59 3.51
N TYR A 539 16.05 -3.65 2.38
CA TYR A 539 14.83 -4.46 2.33
C TYR A 539 15.28 -5.91 2.15
N PRO A 540 15.04 -6.81 3.12
CA PRO A 540 15.50 -8.18 3.00
C PRO A 540 14.71 -8.86 1.89
N THR A 541 15.40 -9.47 0.94
CA THR A 541 14.77 -10.41 0.02
C THR A 541 14.20 -11.55 0.86
N THR A 542 12.87 -11.68 0.88
CA THR A 542 12.19 -12.62 1.78
C THR A 542 12.21 -14.05 1.27
N ASP A 543 12.57 -14.23 0.00
CA ASP A 543 12.71 -15.53 -0.66
C ASP A 543 14.21 -15.77 -0.98
N PRO A 544 14.90 -16.66 -0.25
CA PRO A 544 16.34 -16.85 -0.37
C PRO A 544 16.77 -17.48 -1.71
N ASP A 545 15.83 -18.04 -2.47
CA ASP A 545 16.09 -18.59 -3.79
C ASP A 545 15.89 -17.56 -4.90
N LEU A 546 15.30 -16.39 -4.61
CA LEU A 546 15.16 -15.32 -5.58
C LEU A 546 16.53 -14.72 -5.92
N VAL A 547 16.78 -14.56 -7.21
CA VAL A 547 18.03 -14.00 -7.75
C VAL A 547 17.87 -12.49 -7.91
N ASP A 548 18.53 -11.73 -7.04
CA ASP A 548 18.56 -10.27 -7.04
C ASP A 548 19.61 -9.71 -7.98
N THR A 549 20.82 -10.27 -7.94
CA THR A 549 21.90 -9.84 -8.82
C THR A 549 22.50 -11.05 -9.50
N VAL A 550 22.74 -10.92 -10.80
CA VAL A 550 23.58 -11.84 -11.56
C VAL A 550 24.75 -11.02 -12.04
N ALA A 551 25.97 -11.52 -11.88
CA ALA A 551 27.13 -10.96 -12.55
C ALA A 551 27.84 -12.04 -13.33
N VAL A 552 28.21 -11.72 -14.56
CA VAL A 552 29.12 -12.53 -15.38
C VAL A 552 30.50 -11.97 -15.17
N VAL A 553 31.41 -12.80 -14.69
CA VAL A 553 32.81 -12.42 -14.51
C VAL A 553 33.65 -13.23 -15.48
N LEU A 554 34.47 -12.52 -16.25
CA LEU A 554 35.41 -13.10 -17.18
C LEU A 554 36.81 -12.57 -16.93
N GLU A 555 37.79 -13.44 -17.06
CA GLU A 555 39.20 -13.08 -17.07
C GLU A 555 39.76 -13.40 -18.45
N SER A 556 40.52 -12.46 -19.01
CA SER A 556 41.13 -12.60 -20.33
C SER A 556 42.59 -12.19 -20.31
N SER A 557 43.41 -12.95 -21.03
CA SER A 557 44.81 -12.60 -21.31
C SER A 557 44.95 -11.51 -22.39
N SER A 558 43.86 -11.20 -23.10
CA SER A 558 43.81 -10.20 -24.18
C SER A 558 42.71 -9.14 -23.94
N PRO A 559 42.93 -7.86 -24.33
CA PRO A 559 41.92 -6.83 -24.16
C PRO A 559 40.62 -7.12 -24.93
N PRO A 560 39.46 -6.64 -24.46
CA PRO A 560 38.21 -6.62 -25.22
C PRO A 560 38.40 -6.04 -26.61
N THR A 561 38.09 -6.81 -27.65
CA THR A 561 38.20 -6.39 -29.06
C THR A 561 36.95 -5.67 -29.56
N GLY A 562 36.05 -5.25 -28.65
CA GLY A 562 34.82 -4.54 -28.96
C GLY A 562 33.62 -5.44 -29.28
N ASP A 563 33.85 -6.74 -29.47
CA ASP A 563 32.78 -7.73 -29.67
C ASP A 563 31.95 -7.88 -28.37
N GLY A 564 30.64 -8.04 -28.51
CA GLY A 564 29.76 -8.30 -27.37
C GLY A 564 29.81 -9.76 -26.93
N LEU A 565 29.37 -10.04 -25.71
CA LEU A 565 29.09 -11.38 -25.20
C LEU A 565 27.58 -11.51 -25.02
N GLU A 566 26.95 -12.53 -25.61
CA GLU A 566 25.59 -12.89 -25.26
C GLU A 566 25.61 -14.03 -24.26
N VAL A 567 24.85 -13.88 -23.18
CA VAL A 567 24.71 -14.87 -22.12
C VAL A 567 23.25 -15.30 -22.06
N SER A 568 22.99 -16.60 -21.95
CA SER A 568 21.66 -17.14 -21.66
C SER A 568 21.68 -17.96 -20.39
N LEU A 569 20.75 -17.68 -19.50
CA LEU A 569 20.67 -18.27 -18.16
C LEU A 569 19.20 -18.30 -17.72
N GLY A 570 18.71 -19.45 -17.24
CA GLY A 570 17.33 -19.59 -16.76
C GLY A 570 16.26 -19.20 -17.80
N GLY A 571 16.52 -19.45 -19.09
CA GLY A 571 15.63 -19.09 -20.19
C GLY A 571 15.66 -17.60 -20.61
N ARG A 572 16.50 -16.78 -19.97
CA ARG A 572 16.69 -15.35 -20.29
C ARG A 572 17.95 -15.16 -21.10
N ARG A 573 18.07 -14.00 -21.75
CA ARG A 573 19.24 -13.62 -22.55
C ARG A 573 19.66 -12.20 -22.25
N TRP A 574 20.97 -11.98 -22.21
CA TRP A 574 21.58 -10.67 -21.99
C TRP A 574 22.66 -10.44 -23.03
N VAL A 575 22.72 -9.22 -23.52
CA VAL A 575 23.82 -8.73 -24.33
C VAL A 575 24.74 -7.92 -23.43
N VAL A 576 25.93 -8.46 -23.20
CA VAL A 576 27.00 -7.83 -22.44
C VAL A 576 27.93 -7.17 -23.44
N LEU A 577 27.81 -5.85 -23.58
CA LEU A 577 28.71 -5.09 -24.45
C LEU A 577 30.10 -5.01 -23.81
N SER A 578 31.14 -5.21 -24.62
CA SER A 578 32.53 -5.07 -24.17
C SER A 578 32.72 -3.72 -23.48
N PRO A 579 33.34 -3.68 -22.30
CA PRO A 579 33.66 -2.41 -21.66
C PRO A 579 34.60 -1.62 -22.58
N PRO A 580 34.48 -0.28 -22.65
CA PRO A 580 35.50 0.54 -23.28
C PRO A 580 36.84 0.27 -22.55
N GLY A 581 37.89 -0.06 -23.30
CA GLY A 581 39.12 -0.68 -22.78
C GLY A 581 39.93 0.18 -21.80
N VAL A 582 39.57 0.16 -20.51
CA VAL A 582 40.31 0.84 -19.45
C VAL A 582 41.37 -0.10 -18.85
N GLY A 583 42.60 0.03 -19.40
CA GLY A 583 43.95 -0.39 -18.97
C GLY A 583 44.21 -1.48 -17.90
N GLY A 584 45.04 -2.46 -18.30
CA GLY A 584 45.94 -3.26 -17.45
C GLY A 584 45.62 -4.76 -17.44
N ALA A 585 46.49 -5.61 -18.02
CA ALA A 585 46.35 -7.07 -17.93
C ALA A 585 46.71 -7.60 -16.52
N PRO A 586 46.09 -8.68 -16.01
CA PRO A 586 45.00 -9.46 -16.63
C PRO A 586 43.68 -8.69 -16.65
N TRP A 587 42.93 -8.84 -17.75
CA TRP A 587 41.66 -8.14 -17.94
C TRP A 587 40.55 -8.92 -17.24
N ALA A 588 40.24 -8.53 -16.01
CA ALA A 588 39.05 -8.99 -15.31
C ALA A 588 37.88 -8.07 -15.64
N TYR A 589 36.82 -8.61 -16.22
CA TYR A 589 35.60 -7.88 -16.51
C TYR A 589 34.42 -8.49 -15.79
N ARG A 590 33.65 -7.63 -15.13
CA ARG A 590 32.45 -7.98 -14.39
C ARG A 590 31.28 -7.21 -14.98
N ALA A 591 30.38 -7.93 -15.64
CA ALA A 591 29.12 -7.38 -16.12
C ALA A 591 28.01 -7.73 -15.13
N ARG A 592 27.30 -6.73 -14.63
CA ARG A 592 26.04 -6.98 -13.91
C ARG A 592 24.94 -7.22 -14.93
N LEU A 593 24.22 -8.32 -14.75
CA LEU A 593 23.04 -8.67 -15.51
C LEU A 593 21.83 -8.40 -14.65
N ASP A 594 20.84 -7.80 -15.29
CA ASP A 594 19.56 -7.59 -14.66
C ASP A 594 18.77 -8.91 -14.61
N ALA A 595 18.60 -9.47 -13.41
CA ALA A 595 17.98 -10.78 -13.23
C ALA A 595 16.54 -10.84 -13.78
N GLY A 596 15.82 -9.71 -13.81
CA GLY A 596 14.38 -9.66 -14.07
C GLY A 596 13.53 -10.29 -12.95
N PRO A 597 12.20 -10.14 -12.99
CA PRO A 597 11.26 -10.70 -12.01
C PRO A 597 11.21 -12.22 -12.15
N GLY A 598 11.10 -12.96 -11.06
CA GLY A 598 10.84 -14.40 -11.03
C GLY A 598 12.01 -15.28 -11.48
N LEU A 599 13.26 -14.78 -11.45
CA LEU A 599 14.44 -15.63 -11.64
C LEU A 599 14.84 -16.25 -10.30
N TYR A 600 14.86 -17.58 -10.23
CA TYR A 600 15.22 -18.33 -9.04
C TYR A 600 16.50 -19.11 -9.23
N ALA A 601 17.31 -19.26 -8.17
CA ALA A 601 18.55 -20.02 -8.16
C ALA A 601 18.33 -21.47 -8.61
N GLY A 602 17.20 -22.10 -8.21
CA GLY A 602 16.84 -23.44 -8.64
C GLY A 602 16.55 -23.58 -10.15
N ALA A 603 16.29 -22.48 -10.86
CA ALA A 603 16.14 -22.48 -12.32
C ALA A 603 17.49 -22.38 -13.06
N LEU A 604 18.60 -22.25 -12.32
CA LEU A 604 19.93 -22.06 -12.87
C LEU A 604 20.66 -23.40 -12.95
N SER A 605 20.33 -24.21 -13.96
CA SER A 605 21.02 -25.48 -14.22
C SER A 605 22.19 -25.36 -15.20
N GLN A 606 22.09 -24.41 -16.14
CA GLN A 606 23.05 -24.24 -17.21
C GLN A 606 23.16 -22.76 -17.62
N VAL A 607 24.33 -22.40 -18.13
CA VAL A 607 24.58 -21.13 -18.80
C VAL A 607 25.05 -21.39 -20.22
N ALA A 608 24.49 -20.64 -21.17
CA ALA A 608 24.98 -20.62 -22.54
C ALA A 608 25.67 -19.29 -22.80
N VAL A 609 26.79 -19.32 -23.52
CA VAL A 609 27.47 -18.09 -23.97
C VAL A 609 27.79 -18.15 -25.44
N ARG A 610 27.75 -16.99 -26.11
CA ARG A 610 28.28 -16.81 -27.47
C ARG A 610 28.86 -15.42 -27.66
N ARG A 611 29.81 -15.31 -28.58
CA ARG A 611 30.36 -14.02 -29.01
C ARG A 611 29.44 -13.35 -30.03
N LEU A 612 29.21 -12.04 -29.86
CA LEU A 612 28.51 -11.16 -30.79
C LEU A 612 29.56 -10.40 -31.61
N GLY A 613 29.93 -10.91 -32.77
CA GLY A 613 30.95 -10.28 -33.62
C GLY A 613 30.82 -10.67 -35.09
N SER A 614 31.14 -9.73 -35.97
CA SER A 614 31.09 -9.81 -37.44
C SER A 614 32.28 -10.54 -38.08
N GLY A 615 33.19 -11.09 -37.26
CA GLY A 615 34.38 -11.82 -37.72
C GLY A 615 35.64 -10.97 -37.98
N SER A 616 35.56 -9.63 -37.92
CA SER A 616 36.73 -8.75 -38.17
C SER A 616 37.61 -8.49 -36.93
N SER A 617 37.05 -8.64 -35.73
CA SER A 617 37.78 -8.45 -34.48
C SER A 617 38.57 -9.71 -34.11
N PRO A 618 39.83 -9.58 -33.61
CA PRO A 618 40.60 -10.72 -33.18
C PRO A 618 39.84 -11.51 -32.10
N PRO A 619 39.96 -12.85 -32.11
CA PRO A 619 39.25 -13.71 -31.18
C PRO A 619 39.63 -13.40 -29.73
N TRP A 620 38.62 -13.42 -28.86
CA TRP A 620 38.78 -13.16 -27.45
C TRP A 620 39.13 -14.45 -26.71
N THR A 621 40.35 -14.54 -26.18
CA THR A 621 40.80 -15.70 -25.38
C THR A 621 40.39 -15.50 -23.93
N ILE A 622 39.32 -16.18 -23.52
CA ILE A 622 38.85 -16.16 -22.14
C ILE A 622 39.59 -17.24 -21.36
N GLU A 623 40.27 -16.84 -20.28
CA GLU A 623 41.00 -17.72 -19.37
C GLU A 623 40.07 -18.33 -18.32
N ALA A 624 39.14 -17.51 -17.80
CA ALA A 624 38.13 -17.94 -16.84
C ALA A 624 36.80 -17.24 -17.07
N LEU A 625 35.71 -17.95 -16.81
CA LEU A 625 34.35 -17.45 -16.84
C LEU A 625 33.61 -18.06 -15.64
N TRP A 626 32.89 -17.23 -14.88
CA TRP A 626 31.99 -17.70 -13.82
C TRP A 626 30.81 -16.75 -13.65
N LEU A 627 29.79 -17.25 -12.95
CA LEU A 627 28.65 -16.43 -12.52
C LEU A 627 28.76 -16.14 -11.03
N GLU A 628 28.44 -14.92 -10.65
CA GLU A 628 28.19 -14.54 -9.27
C GLU A 628 26.72 -14.20 -9.10
N ILE A 629 26.03 -14.90 -8.21
CA ILE A 629 24.62 -14.70 -7.92
C ILE A 629 24.48 -14.18 -6.49
N ASN A 630 23.75 -13.08 -6.36
CA ASN A 630 23.51 -12.38 -5.09
C ASN A 630 24.80 -11.99 -4.35
N GLY A 631 25.93 -11.85 -5.06
CA GLY A 631 27.24 -11.49 -4.50
C GLY A 631 27.98 -12.63 -3.79
N ASP A 632 27.26 -13.62 -3.26
CA ASP A 632 27.84 -14.63 -2.37
C ASP A 632 27.97 -16.02 -3.00
N ARG A 633 27.20 -16.31 -4.06
CA ARG A 633 27.23 -17.63 -4.72
C ARG A 633 28.02 -17.57 -6.01
N ARG A 634 29.10 -18.33 -6.07
CA ARG A 634 29.93 -18.48 -7.27
C ARG A 634 29.61 -19.81 -7.95
N PHE A 635 29.26 -19.72 -9.23
CA PHE A 635 29.04 -20.88 -10.09
C PHE A 635 30.12 -20.91 -11.16
N ASP A 636 31.00 -21.91 -11.05
CA ASP A 636 31.97 -22.19 -12.09
C ASP A 636 31.27 -22.99 -13.21
N LEU A 637 31.63 -22.70 -14.47
CA LEU A 637 31.10 -23.40 -15.64
C LEU A 637 31.82 -24.74 -15.76
N GLU A 638 31.10 -25.84 -15.53
CA GLU A 638 31.70 -27.16 -15.50
C GLU A 638 32.23 -27.53 -16.89
N GLY A 639 33.51 -27.94 -16.95
CA GLY A 639 34.19 -28.25 -18.20
C GLY A 639 34.62 -27.04 -19.05
N PHE A 640 34.49 -25.80 -18.55
CA PHE A 640 35.09 -24.64 -19.19
C PHE A 640 36.62 -24.76 -19.21
N ARG A 641 37.22 -24.50 -20.37
CA ARG A 641 38.68 -24.45 -20.56
C ARG A 641 39.03 -23.14 -21.26
N PRO A 642 40.22 -22.57 -21.02
CA PRO A 642 40.70 -21.42 -21.75
C PRO A 642 40.50 -21.61 -23.24
N CYS A 643 39.71 -20.73 -23.87
CA CYS A 643 39.37 -20.88 -25.28
C CYS A 643 38.96 -19.56 -25.92
N VAL A 644 38.99 -19.56 -27.24
CA VAL A 644 38.33 -18.55 -28.06
C VAL A 644 36.82 -18.81 -28.00
N LEU A 645 36.05 -17.82 -27.55
CA LEU A 645 34.59 -17.96 -27.54
C LEU A 645 34.04 -18.15 -28.97
N PRO A 646 33.20 -19.17 -29.19
CA PRO A 646 32.56 -19.38 -30.48
C PRO A 646 31.48 -18.31 -30.74
N THR A 647 31.17 -18.10 -32.03
CA THR A 647 30.01 -17.31 -32.47
C THR A 647 28.69 -18.10 -32.37
N THR A 648 28.79 -19.42 -32.20
CA THR A 648 27.67 -20.30 -31.86
C THR A 648 27.49 -20.42 -30.36
N TRP A 649 26.29 -20.78 -29.93
CA TRP A 649 26.03 -21.05 -28.51
C TRP A 649 26.84 -22.24 -28.01
N ARG A 650 27.47 -22.06 -26.85
CA ARG A 650 28.05 -23.16 -26.08
C ARG A 650 27.44 -23.17 -24.68
N GLU A 651 26.88 -24.31 -24.33
CA GLU A 651 26.23 -24.54 -23.04
C GLU A 651 27.22 -25.17 -22.05
N TYR A 652 27.09 -24.78 -20.80
CA TYR A 652 27.88 -25.29 -19.70
C TYR A 652 26.96 -25.55 -18.49
N PRO A 653 27.04 -26.75 -17.90
CA PRO A 653 26.41 -27.00 -16.60
C PRO A 653 26.98 -26.05 -15.55
N LEU A 654 26.13 -25.60 -14.63
CA LEU A 654 26.56 -24.81 -13.48
C LEU A 654 26.86 -25.72 -12.30
N SER A 655 28.06 -25.57 -11.73
CA SER A 655 28.44 -26.24 -10.49
C SER A 655 28.61 -25.20 -9.40
N GLU A 656 27.82 -25.30 -8.32
CA GLU A 656 27.92 -24.38 -7.20
C GLU A 656 29.19 -24.64 -6.41
N ARG A 657 30.15 -23.73 -6.48
CA ARG A 657 31.34 -23.82 -5.67
C ARG A 657 31.01 -23.29 -4.28
N HIS A 658 30.94 -24.20 -3.32
CA HIS A 658 30.86 -23.83 -1.91
C HIS A 658 32.23 -23.27 -1.50
N GLY A 659 32.49 -22.02 -1.85
CA GLY A 659 33.65 -21.30 -1.33
C GLY A 659 33.50 -21.20 0.18
N ARG A 660 34.47 -21.71 0.94
CA ARG A 660 34.65 -21.22 2.32
C ARG A 660 34.78 -19.71 2.20
N ALA A 661 33.82 -18.96 2.75
CA ALA A 661 33.94 -17.52 2.89
C ALA A 661 35.28 -17.24 3.58
N THR A 662 36.28 -16.79 2.83
CA THR A 662 37.49 -16.22 3.38
C THR A 662 37.07 -14.85 3.88
N GLY A 663 36.84 -14.77 5.20
CA GLY A 663 36.47 -13.54 5.90
C GLY A 663 37.55 -12.48 5.86
#